data_AF-A0A955DMT9-F1
#
_entry.id   AF-A0A955DMT9-F1
#
_cell.length_a   1.000
_cell.length_b   1.000
_cell.length_c   1.000
_cell.angle_alpha   90.00
_cell.angle_beta   90.00
_cell.angle_gamma   90.00
#
_symmetry.space_group_name_H-M   'P 1'
#
loop_
_entity.id
_entity.type
_entity.pdbx_description
1 polymer ?
#
loop_
_entity_poly.entity_id
_entity_poly.type
_entity_poly.pdbx_seq_one_letter_code
_entity_poly.pdbx_strand_id
1 'polypeptide(L)'
;MPWSDSISTELFHNNILPYASVSETRESWRGRLMKICLPMVDACHTPAEAAQRLNEQLFAALNVRYSTERARADQSPSESIDQGKASCTGLSILLVDACRSVGVPARLVGIPEWANKPGNHTWVEVWSDGEWHFVGAAEPDARGLNHAWFEHDASLARPDDPRHSIYATHWAPTGVTFPMVWTEGADPVHAVNVTARYVEPTQPEEDRARVHVRIVNAQNVRIATPVQCVTAQATHALTSRDESFDTNDIASCDVLRGTTVRITLPDFPDIEAREVIAKDVDSFITIAVDAAAPTQDAELDQLRADLRGAWSNPLWGTGIRPPFQGIEHLAVTRPEDVRRIIWEAYRNAPIHAEQRKDFEAHIVRAGAYESPFTMKTVGTRPEHGWPLVIAMHGGGGAPQDVNDAQWRHMQVYYRDVPDVGGYKYCALRAPTNEWNGFYTDYVYPIIEQLIRNALLFEDVDPDRVHLIGYSHGGYGAFAIGPKMPDRFASIHASAAAPTDGETSAKTLRTVRFSCMIGELDAAYGRIDRCRAFAEALRELRGERTDIYPATVTVIPDQGHGGLPDRDMIRTMHPVIRRPHPREVLWEQTDSVITHLYWLSDPAPAKSREIFATCHDNVITLESTTIDAITLHLDEHLVDLTKPVTIRTAAGAHSQTLTPTIGELVETMAERGDPRLMSSCRLEISLK
;
A
#
# COMPACT_ATOMS: atom_id res chain seq x y z
N MET A 1 39.93 -10.66 9.30
CA MET A 1 39.33 -10.69 10.65
C MET A 1 40.00 -11.74 11.50
N PRO A 2 40.01 -11.60 12.84
CA PRO A 2 40.65 -12.55 13.76
C PRO A 2 40.13 -13.99 13.68
N TRP A 3 38.90 -14.19 13.22
CA TRP A 3 38.26 -15.51 13.10
C TRP A 3 38.40 -16.15 11.70
N SER A 4 39.27 -15.63 10.81
CA SER A 4 39.39 -16.19 9.45
C SER A 4 39.68 -17.69 9.43
N ASP A 5 40.49 -18.17 10.39
CA ASP A 5 40.98 -19.55 10.43
C ASP A 5 39.91 -20.54 10.94
N SER A 6 38.84 -20.04 11.58
CA SER A 6 37.70 -20.87 12.02
C SER A 6 36.60 -21.00 10.95
N ILE A 7 36.73 -20.30 9.82
CA ILE A 7 35.75 -20.34 8.73
C ILE A 7 36.16 -21.41 7.71
N SER A 8 35.33 -22.44 7.57
CA SER A 8 35.51 -23.45 6.53
C SER A 8 35.24 -22.87 5.13
N THR A 9 35.82 -23.48 4.09
CA THR A 9 35.53 -23.11 2.69
C THR A 9 34.04 -23.19 2.38
N GLU A 10 33.33 -24.16 2.95
CA GLU A 10 31.88 -24.30 2.79
C GLU A 10 31.11 -23.12 3.42
N LEU A 11 31.43 -22.75 4.67
CA LEU A 11 30.83 -21.59 5.33
C LEU A 11 31.10 -20.31 4.57
N PHE A 12 32.33 -20.15 4.07
CA PHE A 12 32.70 -19.01 3.24
C PHE A 12 31.84 -18.95 1.98
N HIS A 13 31.74 -20.03 1.19
CA HIS A 13 30.97 -20.05 -0.05
C HIS A 13 29.47 -19.85 0.16
N ASN A 14 28.91 -20.38 1.26
CA ASN A 14 27.47 -20.35 1.49
C ASN A 14 26.99 -19.15 2.31
N ASN A 15 27.84 -18.52 3.13
CA ASN A 15 27.38 -17.56 4.14
C ASN A 15 28.24 -16.28 4.23
N ILE A 16 29.34 -16.17 3.48
CA ILE A 16 30.13 -14.92 3.37
C ILE A 16 30.19 -14.41 1.92
N LEU A 17 30.56 -15.29 0.99
CA LEU A 17 30.73 -14.99 -0.43
C LEU A 17 29.45 -14.57 -1.18
N PRO A 18 28.23 -15.06 -0.84
CA PRO A 18 27.01 -14.66 -1.55
C PRO A 18 26.85 -13.15 -1.65
N TYR A 19 26.37 -12.70 -2.81
CA TYR A 19 26.11 -11.29 -3.12
C TYR A 19 24.65 -10.87 -2.89
N ALA A 20 23.81 -11.82 -2.51
CA ALA A 20 22.40 -11.64 -2.20
C ALA A 20 21.95 -12.74 -1.23
N SER A 21 20.81 -12.52 -0.58
CA SER A 21 20.13 -13.42 0.33
C SER A 21 18.87 -14.00 -0.29
N VAL A 22 18.09 -13.18 -1.00
CA VAL A 22 16.80 -13.55 -1.63
C VAL A 22 16.61 -12.85 -2.98
N SER A 23 15.44 -12.25 -3.22
CA SER A 23 15.05 -11.58 -4.45
C SER A 23 15.48 -10.12 -4.53
N GLU A 24 16.30 -9.61 -3.61
CA GLU A 24 16.67 -8.20 -3.58
C GLU A 24 17.46 -7.74 -4.82
N THR A 25 17.40 -6.44 -5.12
CA THR A 25 18.16 -5.80 -6.20
C THR A 25 19.64 -6.12 -6.04
N ARG A 26 20.26 -6.62 -7.11
CA ARG A 26 21.63 -7.12 -7.08
C ARG A 26 22.56 -5.93 -7.24
N GLU A 27 23.43 -5.71 -6.27
CA GLU A 27 24.32 -4.55 -6.24
C GLU A 27 25.71 -4.86 -5.66
N SER A 28 26.65 -3.95 -5.87
CA SER A 28 28.03 -4.05 -5.35
C SER A 28 28.14 -3.43 -3.94
N TRP A 29 27.31 -3.89 -3.00
CA TRP A 29 27.23 -3.33 -1.64
C TRP A 29 28.50 -3.57 -0.81
N ARG A 30 29.25 -4.65 -1.07
CA ARG A 30 30.32 -5.15 -0.19
C ARG A 30 31.40 -4.13 0.12
N GLY A 31 31.89 -3.41 -0.89
CA GLY A 31 32.94 -2.40 -0.68
C GLY A 31 32.46 -1.21 0.16
N ARG A 32 31.22 -0.76 -0.06
CA ARG A 32 30.59 0.33 0.70
C ARG A 32 30.36 -0.09 2.15
N LEU A 33 29.71 -1.24 2.37
CA LEU A 33 29.42 -1.73 3.71
C LEU A 33 30.69 -2.06 4.49
N MET A 34 31.70 -2.69 3.86
CA MET A 34 32.97 -2.98 4.53
C MET A 34 33.63 -1.71 5.07
N LYS A 35 33.63 -0.62 4.28
CA LYS A 35 34.19 0.67 4.72
C LYS A 35 33.46 1.26 5.93
N ILE A 36 32.15 1.05 6.01
CA ILE A 36 31.30 1.54 7.10
C ILE A 36 31.42 0.65 8.35
N CYS A 37 31.47 -0.66 8.15
CA CYS A 37 31.38 -1.67 9.21
C CYS A 37 32.73 -1.95 9.88
N LEU A 38 33.85 -1.89 9.15
CA LEU A 38 35.18 -2.19 9.71
C LEU A 38 35.51 -1.37 10.97
N PRO A 39 35.29 -0.05 11.03
CA PRO A 39 35.52 0.73 12.25
C PRO A 39 34.62 0.31 13.44
N MET A 40 33.42 -0.22 13.18
CA MET A 40 32.49 -0.63 14.24
C MET A 40 32.99 -1.91 14.95
N VAL A 41 33.67 -2.79 14.21
CA VAL A 41 34.07 -4.13 14.67
C VAL A 41 35.57 -4.28 14.95
N ASP A 42 36.34 -3.19 14.94
CA ASP A 42 37.80 -3.21 15.11
C ASP A 42 38.25 -3.86 16.44
N ALA A 43 37.44 -3.69 17.49
CA ALA A 43 37.68 -4.27 18.80
C ALA A 43 37.07 -5.67 19.00
N CYS A 44 36.40 -6.22 17.99
CA CYS A 44 35.74 -7.53 18.09
C CYS A 44 36.71 -8.66 17.76
N HIS A 45 36.69 -9.72 18.56
CA HIS A 45 37.53 -10.90 18.43
C HIS A 45 36.78 -12.12 17.89
N THR A 46 35.44 -12.13 17.99
CA THR A 46 34.60 -13.23 17.49
C THR A 46 33.56 -12.76 16.48
N PRO A 47 33.04 -13.66 15.62
CA PRO A 47 31.90 -13.35 14.75
C PRO A 47 30.67 -12.89 15.54
N ALA A 48 30.43 -13.47 16.71
CA ALA A 48 29.30 -13.11 17.57
C ALA A 48 29.39 -11.66 18.09
N GLU A 49 30.55 -11.27 18.62
CA GLU A 49 30.80 -9.89 19.07
C GLU A 49 30.62 -8.89 17.93
N ALA A 50 31.12 -9.22 16.73
CA ALA A 50 30.99 -8.38 15.56
C ALA A 50 29.53 -8.24 15.10
N ALA A 51 28.77 -9.34 15.06
CA ALA A 51 27.36 -9.31 14.69
C ALA A 51 26.52 -8.47 15.66
N GLN A 52 26.72 -8.67 16.97
CA GLN A 52 26.05 -7.89 18.00
C GLN A 52 26.38 -6.40 17.87
N ARG A 53 27.66 -6.07 17.71
CA ARG A 53 28.12 -4.69 17.56
C ARG A 53 27.60 -4.00 16.30
N LEU A 54 27.48 -4.74 15.19
CA LEU A 54 26.86 -4.23 13.97
C LEU A 54 25.37 -3.96 14.20
N ASN A 55 24.64 -4.88 14.83
CA ASN A 55 23.22 -4.66 15.13
C ASN A 55 22.97 -3.44 16.03
N GLU A 56 23.87 -3.17 16.97
CA GLU A 56 23.83 -1.99 17.86
C GLU A 56 24.02 -0.65 17.13
N GLN A 57 24.88 -0.59 16.10
CA GLN A 57 25.38 0.68 15.56
C GLN A 57 24.97 0.96 14.11
N LEU A 58 24.83 -0.09 13.30
CA LEU A 58 24.71 0.02 11.85
C LEU A 58 23.50 0.85 11.43
N PHE A 59 22.33 0.55 12.00
CA PHE A 59 21.06 1.17 11.61
C PHE A 59 21.01 2.66 11.96
N ALA A 60 21.51 3.02 13.15
CA ALA A 60 21.65 4.41 13.55
C ALA A 60 22.67 5.15 12.65
N ALA A 61 23.81 4.53 12.35
CA ALA A 61 24.84 5.12 11.49
C ALA A 61 24.37 5.34 10.05
N LEU A 62 23.44 4.52 9.57
CA LEU A 62 22.87 4.60 8.23
C LEU A 62 21.54 5.36 8.18
N ASN A 63 21.01 5.81 9.33
CA ASN A 63 19.69 6.42 9.46
C ASN A 63 18.57 5.55 8.86
N VAL A 64 18.59 4.24 9.13
CA VAL A 64 17.59 3.27 8.67
C VAL A 64 16.82 2.75 9.88
N ARG A 65 15.49 2.76 9.81
CA ARG A 65 14.60 2.20 10.85
C ARG A 65 13.58 1.23 10.29
N TYR A 66 12.95 0.43 11.15
CA TYR A 66 11.78 -0.33 10.75
C TYR A 66 10.65 0.60 10.31
N SER A 67 9.93 0.21 9.25
CA SER A 67 8.68 0.82 8.84
C SER A 67 7.92 -0.09 7.90
N THR A 68 6.60 0.00 7.90
CA THR A 68 5.72 -0.59 6.88
C THR A 68 5.54 0.30 5.64
N GLU A 69 5.97 1.58 5.69
CA GLU A 69 5.86 2.57 4.60
C GLU A 69 7.01 2.54 3.59
N ARG A 70 7.71 1.41 3.51
CA ARG A 70 8.79 1.11 2.56
C ARG A 70 8.27 0.68 1.20
N ALA A 71 9.05 0.91 0.14
CA ALA A 71 8.67 0.59 -1.24
C ALA A 71 8.49 -0.92 -1.50
N ARG A 72 9.27 -1.79 -0.86
CA ARG A 72 9.14 -3.25 -0.91
C ARG A 72 9.73 -3.91 0.33
N ALA A 73 9.36 -5.16 0.61
CA ALA A 73 9.81 -5.85 1.83
C ALA A 73 11.31 -6.21 1.80
N ASP A 74 11.79 -6.77 0.69
CA ASP A 74 13.15 -7.30 0.48
C ASP A 74 14.09 -6.27 -0.16
N GLN A 75 14.14 -5.06 0.38
CA GLN A 75 15.06 -4.01 -0.09
C GLN A 75 16.53 -4.47 0.00
N SER A 76 17.31 -4.11 -1.02
CA SER A 76 18.77 -4.18 -1.00
C SER A 76 19.35 -3.11 -0.06
N PRO A 77 20.63 -3.22 0.37
CA PRO A 77 21.26 -2.25 1.24
C PRO A 77 21.09 -0.79 0.79
N SER A 78 21.33 -0.45 -0.47
CA SER A 78 21.15 0.93 -0.95
C SER A 78 19.69 1.37 -0.89
N GLU A 79 18.73 0.52 -1.26
CA GLU A 79 17.30 0.86 -1.22
C GLU A 79 16.80 1.12 0.21
N SER A 80 17.33 0.40 1.21
CA SER A 80 17.03 0.65 2.62
C SER A 80 17.65 1.95 3.13
N ILE A 81 18.92 2.21 2.76
CA ILE A 81 19.63 3.43 3.13
C ILE A 81 18.97 4.67 2.51
N ASP A 82 18.64 4.61 1.23
CA ASP A 82 18.09 5.76 0.48
C ASP A 82 16.69 6.14 0.98
N GLN A 83 15.89 5.17 1.43
CA GLN A 83 14.57 5.44 2.02
C GLN A 83 14.65 5.82 3.50
N GLY A 84 15.76 5.51 4.19
CA GLY A 84 15.87 5.61 5.65
C GLY A 84 14.89 4.69 6.39
N LYS A 85 14.28 3.72 5.69
CA LYS A 85 13.27 2.81 6.22
C LYS A 85 13.27 1.46 5.52
N ALA A 86 12.98 0.40 6.27
CA ALA A 86 12.93 -0.97 5.76
C ALA A 86 11.96 -1.85 6.56
N SER A 87 11.52 -2.96 5.95
CA SER A 87 10.79 -4.03 6.67
C SER A 87 11.75 -4.93 7.46
N CYS A 88 11.24 -5.87 8.25
CA CYS A 88 12.06 -6.88 8.94
C CYS A 88 12.95 -7.66 7.96
N THR A 89 12.44 -7.99 6.76
CA THR A 89 13.24 -8.61 5.70
C THR A 89 14.36 -7.69 5.21
N GLY A 90 14.07 -6.41 4.94
CA GLY A 90 15.07 -5.45 4.45
C GLY A 90 16.14 -5.12 5.49
N LEU A 91 15.75 -4.96 6.76
CA LEU A 91 16.69 -4.79 7.88
C LEU A 91 17.58 -6.02 8.04
N SER A 92 17.01 -7.22 7.90
CA SER A 92 17.77 -8.47 8.00
C SER A 92 18.73 -8.67 6.83
N ILE A 93 18.34 -8.31 5.59
CA ILE A 93 19.24 -8.29 4.43
C ILE A 93 20.41 -7.34 4.69
N LEU A 94 20.12 -6.11 5.13
CA LEU A 94 21.15 -5.11 5.43
C LEU A 94 22.14 -5.59 6.51
N LEU A 95 21.65 -6.22 7.57
CA LEU A 95 22.50 -6.77 8.64
C LEU A 95 23.31 -7.99 8.15
N VAL A 96 22.71 -8.90 7.38
CA VAL A 96 23.42 -10.03 6.75
C VAL A 96 24.55 -9.51 5.86
N ASP A 97 24.28 -8.54 5.01
CA ASP A 97 25.28 -7.99 4.09
C ASP A 97 26.37 -7.21 4.83
N ALA A 98 26.02 -6.49 5.90
CA ALA A 98 27.00 -5.86 6.79
C ALA A 98 27.92 -6.90 7.44
N CYS A 99 27.36 -7.96 8.03
CA CYS A 99 28.11 -9.08 8.60
C CYS A 99 29.06 -9.71 7.57
N ARG A 100 28.54 -10.04 6.39
CA ARG A 100 29.31 -10.63 5.28
C ARG A 100 30.42 -9.71 4.79
N SER A 101 30.20 -8.40 4.78
CA SER A 101 31.19 -7.41 4.33
C SER A 101 32.45 -7.39 5.21
N VAL A 102 32.33 -7.76 6.49
CA VAL A 102 33.43 -7.90 7.44
C VAL A 102 33.73 -9.37 7.75
N GLY A 103 33.32 -10.32 6.90
CA GLY A 103 33.70 -11.73 7.03
C GLY A 103 33.05 -12.49 8.18
N VAL A 104 31.92 -12.02 8.73
CA VAL A 104 31.06 -12.80 9.62
C VAL A 104 30.15 -13.68 8.77
N PRO A 105 30.14 -15.02 8.93
CA PRO A 105 29.19 -15.87 8.21
C PRO A 105 27.77 -15.60 8.73
N ALA A 106 26.89 -15.15 7.84
CA ALA A 106 25.52 -14.78 8.16
C ALA A 106 24.54 -15.24 7.08
N ARG A 107 23.31 -15.55 7.50
CA ARG A 107 22.21 -15.95 6.62
C ARG A 107 20.88 -15.38 7.07
N LEU A 108 19.98 -15.22 6.11
CA LEU A 108 18.62 -14.74 6.32
C LEU A 108 17.77 -15.90 6.82
N VAL A 109 16.95 -15.67 7.84
CA VAL A 109 16.05 -16.67 8.41
C VAL A 109 14.64 -16.10 8.46
N GLY A 110 13.63 -16.91 8.18
CA GLY A 110 12.25 -16.46 8.27
C GLY A 110 11.24 -17.57 8.50
N ILE A 111 10.10 -17.16 9.01
CA ILE A 111 8.90 -17.99 9.15
C ILE A 111 7.79 -17.41 8.27
N PRO A 112 7.14 -18.21 7.40
CA PRO A 112 6.07 -17.71 6.53
C PRO A 112 4.83 -17.24 7.29
N GLU A 113 4.51 -17.90 8.40
CA GLU A 113 3.40 -17.53 9.28
C GLU A 113 3.63 -18.08 10.70
N TRP A 114 3.48 -17.26 11.73
CA TRP A 114 3.57 -17.71 13.12
C TRP A 114 2.52 -18.78 13.44
N ALA A 115 2.85 -19.71 14.35
CA ALA A 115 1.94 -20.82 14.69
C ALA A 115 0.78 -20.42 15.61
N ASN A 116 0.90 -19.27 16.27
CA ASN A 116 0.05 -18.79 17.35
C ASN A 116 -0.62 -17.43 17.05
N LYS A 117 -0.18 -16.71 16.01
CA LYS A 117 -0.77 -15.44 15.59
C LYS A 117 -0.61 -15.25 14.07
N PRO A 118 -1.47 -14.44 13.42
CA PRO A 118 -1.24 -14.05 12.04
C PRO A 118 0.05 -13.24 11.91
N GLY A 119 0.72 -13.37 10.76
CA GLY A 119 1.91 -12.58 10.43
C GLY A 119 3.16 -13.44 10.22
N ASN A 120 4.15 -12.85 9.57
CA ASN A 120 5.46 -13.45 9.29
C ASN A 120 6.57 -12.60 9.92
N HIS A 121 7.78 -13.14 9.95
CA HIS A 121 8.95 -12.35 10.35
C HIS A 121 10.22 -12.94 9.75
N THR A 122 11.21 -12.07 9.55
CA THR A 122 12.54 -12.40 9.05
C THR A 122 13.58 -11.81 9.99
N TRP A 123 14.60 -12.60 10.31
CA TRP A 123 15.72 -12.23 11.18
C TRP A 123 17.04 -12.80 10.63
N VAL A 124 18.12 -12.73 11.42
CA VAL A 124 19.47 -13.14 11.01
C VAL A 124 19.98 -14.30 11.87
N GLU A 125 20.62 -15.27 11.23
CA GLU A 125 21.50 -16.22 11.92
C GLU A 125 22.97 -15.93 11.56
N VAL A 126 23.83 -15.95 12.57
CA VAL A 126 25.28 -15.79 12.45
C VAL A 126 26.02 -17.00 12.99
N TRP A 127 27.11 -17.40 12.34
CA TRP A 127 27.91 -18.54 12.78
C TRP A 127 29.04 -18.08 13.70
N SER A 128 29.07 -18.59 14.92
CA SER A 128 30.16 -18.39 15.88
C SER A 128 30.40 -19.68 16.64
N ASP A 129 31.65 -19.96 17.01
CA ASP A 129 32.01 -21.05 17.94
C ASP A 129 31.47 -22.44 17.56
N GLY A 130 31.29 -22.69 16.25
CA GLY A 130 30.84 -23.98 15.73
C GLY A 130 29.32 -24.15 15.67
N GLU A 131 28.55 -23.11 15.98
CA GLU A 131 27.09 -23.14 16.00
C GLU A 131 26.47 -21.89 15.35
N TRP A 132 25.19 -22.02 14.96
CA TRP A 132 24.39 -20.88 14.48
C TRP A 132 23.68 -20.21 15.65
N HIS A 133 23.75 -18.88 15.72
CA HIS A 133 23.08 -18.05 16.71
C HIS A 133 22.13 -17.07 16.01
N PHE A 134 20.92 -16.87 16.53
CA PHE A 134 19.98 -15.92 15.95
C PHE A 134 20.11 -14.53 16.58
N VAL A 135 19.71 -13.50 15.83
CA VAL A 135 19.62 -12.11 16.29
C VAL A 135 18.57 -11.37 15.47
N GLY A 136 17.82 -10.47 16.12
CA GLY A 136 16.94 -9.52 15.44
C GLY A 136 17.73 -8.48 14.64
N ALA A 137 17.08 -7.75 13.74
CA ALA A 137 17.72 -6.72 12.93
C ALA A 137 17.17 -5.33 13.30
N ALA A 138 18.07 -4.42 13.72
CA ALA A 138 17.75 -3.13 14.36
C ALA A 138 17.12 -3.27 15.76
N GLU A 139 17.32 -4.43 16.39
CA GLU A 139 16.74 -4.81 17.67
C GLU A 139 17.83 -5.42 18.57
N PRO A 140 18.86 -4.65 18.96
CA PRO A 140 19.94 -5.18 19.79
C PRO A 140 19.43 -5.56 21.18
N ASP A 141 19.73 -6.78 21.63
CA ASP A 141 19.49 -7.24 23.00
C ASP A 141 20.80 -7.21 23.80
N ALA A 142 20.77 -6.57 24.96
CA ALA A 142 21.95 -6.44 25.84
C ALA A 142 22.45 -7.80 26.38
N ARG A 143 21.61 -8.85 26.35
CA ARG A 143 21.97 -10.22 26.73
C ARG A 143 22.78 -10.93 25.64
N GLY A 144 22.84 -10.38 24.43
CA GLY A 144 23.60 -10.91 23.31
C GLY A 144 22.76 -11.73 22.32
N LEU A 145 23.44 -12.55 21.52
CA LEU A 145 22.78 -13.40 20.53
C LEU A 145 21.89 -14.47 21.20
N ASN A 146 20.98 -15.03 20.42
CA ASN A 146 19.91 -15.92 20.89
C ASN A 146 18.93 -15.27 21.86
N HIS A 147 18.87 -13.93 21.85
CA HIS A 147 17.87 -13.17 22.58
C HIS A 147 17.17 -12.18 21.65
N ALA A 148 15.84 -12.26 21.57
CA ALA A 148 14.99 -11.42 20.72
C ALA A 148 13.53 -11.48 21.18
N TRP A 149 12.72 -10.48 20.83
CA TRP A 149 11.31 -10.43 21.22
C TRP A 149 10.48 -11.63 20.68
N PHE A 150 10.91 -12.24 19.57
CA PHE A 150 10.21 -13.33 18.90
C PHE A 150 10.57 -14.73 19.42
N GLU A 151 11.47 -14.86 20.41
CA GLU A 151 11.96 -16.14 20.97
C GLU A 151 10.81 -17.14 21.22
N HIS A 152 9.79 -16.70 21.95
CA HIS A 152 8.65 -17.54 22.29
C HIS A 152 7.84 -17.95 21.04
N ASP A 153 7.55 -17.02 20.14
CA ASP A 153 6.75 -17.31 18.95
C ASP A 153 7.48 -18.29 18.01
N ALA A 154 8.80 -18.16 17.89
CA ALA A 154 9.64 -19.09 17.14
C ALA A 154 9.67 -20.49 17.79
N SER A 155 9.61 -20.59 19.11
CA SER A 155 9.59 -21.87 19.82
C SER A 155 8.31 -22.70 19.55
N LEU A 156 7.24 -22.06 19.09
CA LEU A 156 5.96 -22.69 18.75
C LEU A 156 5.89 -23.18 17.29
N ALA A 157 6.95 -23.01 16.52
CA ALA A 157 7.03 -23.44 15.13
C ALA A 157 6.78 -24.95 14.98
N ARG A 158 6.22 -25.35 13.83
CA ARG A 158 5.79 -26.74 13.56
C ARG A 158 6.66 -27.34 12.46
N PRO A 159 7.58 -28.28 12.77
CA PRO A 159 8.50 -28.86 11.79
C PRO A 159 7.82 -29.53 10.59
N ASP A 160 6.62 -30.07 10.79
CA ASP A 160 5.87 -30.83 9.78
C ASP A 160 4.85 -29.96 9.01
N ASP A 161 4.74 -28.67 9.32
CA ASP A 161 3.87 -27.73 8.60
C ASP A 161 4.72 -26.67 7.88
N PRO A 162 4.84 -26.71 6.55
CA PRO A 162 5.66 -25.77 5.80
C PRO A 162 5.31 -24.30 6.02
N ARG A 163 4.06 -23.97 6.40
CA ARG A 163 3.61 -22.61 6.68
C ARG A 163 4.13 -22.08 8.03
N HIS A 164 4.32 -22.97 8.99
CA HIS A 164 4.73 -22.66 10.36
C HIS A 164 6.14 -23.18 10.70
N SER A 165 6.92 -23.54 9.67
CA SER A 165 8.32 -23.93 9.78
C SER A 165 9.25 -22.74 9.60
N ILE A 166 10.42 -22.81 10.22
CA ILE A 166 11.47 -21.79 10.12
C ILE A 166 12.51 -22.24 9.09
N TYR A 167 12.84 -21.34 8.16
CA TYR A 167 13.78 -21.60 7.08
C TYR A 167 14.94 -20.62 7.13
N ALA A 168 16.15 -21.10 6.85
CA ALA A 168 17.33 -20.25 6.66
C ALA A 168 17.84 -20.36 5.22
N THR A 169 18.24 -19.25 4.61
CA THR A 169 18.75 -19.24 3.24
C THR A 169 20.02 -20.07 3.11
N HIS A 170 20.19 -20.71 1.95
CA HIS A 170 21.37 -21.48 1.61
C HIS A 170 21.75 -21.21 0.17
N TRP A 171 23.04 -21.02 -0.13
CA TRP A 171 23.45 -20.69 -1.51
C TRP A 171 23.52 -21.95 -2.39
N ALA A 172 24.03 -23.05 -1.84
CA ALA A 172 24.03 -24.33 -2.53
C ALA A 172 22.60 -24.93 -2.63
N PRO A 173 22.30 -25.71 -3.67
CA PRO A 173 21.00 -26.39 -3.79
C PRO A 173 20.75 -27.39 -2.65
N THR A 174 19.59 -27.28 -2.01
CA THR A 174 19.17 -28.16 -0.90
C THR A 174 17.92 -28.98 -1.19
N GLY A 175 17.17 -28.63 -2.24
CA GLY A 175 15.84 -29.16 -2.51
C GLY A 175 14.71 -28.53 -1.68
N VAL A 176 15.02 -27.55 -0.81
CA VAL A 176 14.03 -26.76 -0.05
C VAL A 176 14.13 -25.30 -0.50
N THR A 177 12.98 -24.64 -0.65
CA THR A 177 12.89 -23.25 -1.11
C THR A 177 12.57 -22.32 0.05
N PHE A 178 13.22 -21.16 0.10
CA PHE A 178 12.94 -20.11 1.08
C PHE A 178 11.56 -19.49 0.82
N PRO A 179 10.70 -19.34 1.84
CA PRO A 179 9.35 -18.80 1.68
C PRO A 179 9.38 -17.27 1.54
N MET A 180 9.38 -16.76 0.31
CA MET A 180 9.30 -15.33 0.01
C MET A 180 7.84 -14.85 -0.03
N VAL A 181 7.19 -14.78 1.14
CA VAL A 181 5.75 -14.44 1.29
C VAL A 181 5.37 -13.03 0.79
N TRP A 182 6.36 -12.19 0.46
CA TRP A 182 6.20 -10.85 -0.08
C TRP A 182 6.25 -10.78 -1.62
N THR A 183 6.57 -11.85 -2.34
CA THR A 183 6.67 -11.84 -3.80
C THR A 183 6.32 -13.19 -4.41
N GLU A 184 5.20 -13.25 -5.13
CA GLU A 184 4.84 -14.41 -5.95
C GLU A 184 5.59 -14.38 -7.29
N GLY A 185 6.16 -15.52 -7.68
CA GLY A 185 6.81 -15.70 -8.99
C GLY A 185 8.28 -15.24 -9.09
N ALA A 186 8.94 -14.93 -7.97
CA ALA A 186 10.40 -14.74 -7.95
C ALA A 186 11.15 -16.07 -8.15
N ASP A 187 12.38 -15.97 -8.66
CA ASP A 187 13.26 -17.14 -8.80
C ASP A 187 13.45 -17.83 -7.44
N PRO A 188 13.31 -19.16 -7.37
CA PRO A 188 13.37 -19.88 -6.11
C PRO A 188 14.75 -19.75 -5.47
N VAL A 189 14.77 -19.37 -4.19
CA VAL A 189 15.98 -19.27 -3.37
C VAL A 189 16.10 -20.55 -2.54
N HIS A 190 17.28 -21.18 -2.51
CA HIS A 190 17.46 -22.40 -1.72
C HIS A 190 17.48 -22.08 -0.22
N ALA A 191 17.01 -23.02 0.59
CA ALA A 191 16.93 -22.89 2.04
C ALA A 191 17.18 -24.22 2.75
N VAL A 192 17.33 -24.17 4.07
CA VAL A 192 17.27 -25.34 4.95
C VAL A 192 16.17 -25.11 5.98
N ASN A 193 15.41 -26.15 6.31
CA ASN A 193 14.47 -26.10 7.44
C ASN A 193 15.30 -26.19 8.74
N VAL A 194 15.23 -25.14 9.55
CA VAL A 194 15.97 -24.99 10.81
C VAL A 194 15.06 -25.03 12.03
N THR A 195 13.78 -25.40 11.87
CA THR A 195 12.77 -25.37 12.93
C THR A 195 13.21 -26.08 14.21
N ALA A 196 13.90 -27.23 14.08
CA ALA A 196 14.39 -28.00 15.22
C ALA A 196 15.37 -27.25 16.13
N ARG A 197 15.99 -26.14 15.67
CA ARG A 197 16.85 -25.28 16.50
C ARG A 197 16.08 -24.33 17.40
N TYR A 198 14.81 -24.07 17.09
CA TYR A 198 13.96 -23.12 17.79
C TYR A 198 12.98 -23.81 18.72
N VAL A 199 12.55 -25.03 18.39
CA VAL A 199 11.60 -25.80 19.18
C VAL A 199 12.35 -26.57 20.27
N GLU A 200 12.29 -26.11 21.52
CA GLU A 200 12.72 -26.92 22.66
C GLU A 200 11.68 -28.02 22.98
N PRO A 201 12.10 -29.20 23.50
CA PRO A 201 11.16 -30.16 24.06
C PRO A 201 10.47 -29.56 25.29
N THR A 202 9.18 -29.26 25.15
CA THR A 202 8.37 -28.61 26.19
C THR A 202 8.40 -29.41 27.50
N GLN A 203 8.92 -28.79 28.57
CA GLN A 203 8.47 -29.13 29.91
C GLN A 203 7.02 -28.62 30.05
N PRO A 204 6.13 -29.36 30.75
CA PRO A 204 4.78 -28.88 30.98
C PRO A 204 4.84 -27.68 31.94
N GLU A 205 4.92 -26.48 31.38
CA GLU A 205 4.69 -25.26 32.14
C GLU A 205 3.22 -25.23 32.59
N GLU A 206 2.99 -24.53 33.72
CA GLU A 206 1.65 -24.19 34.20
C GLU A 206 0.79 -23.65 33.04
N ASP A 207 -0.53 -23.84 33.11
CA ASP A 207 -1.48 -23.38 32.09
C ASP A 207 -1.49 -21.84 31.99
N ARG A 208 -0.50 -21.28 31.29
CA ARG A 208 -0.24 -19.85 31.12
C ARG A 208 -0.80 -19.35 29.79
N ALA A 209 -1.00 -18.04 29.75
CA ALA A 209 -1.50 -17.29 28.61
C ALA A 209 -0.81 -15.92 28.55
N ARG A 210 -0.58 -15.42 27.33
CA ARG A 210 -0.06 -14.07 27.09
C ARG A 210 -1.19 -13.13 26.71
N VAL A 211 -1.23 -11.97 27.36
CA VAL A 211 -2.12 -10.87 26.97
C VAL A 211 -1.30 -9.80 26.27
N HIS A 212 -1.47 -9.72 24.96
CA HIS A 212 -0.86 -8.72 24.07
C HIS A 212 -1.64 -7.42 24.11
N VAL A 213 -0.97 -6.32 24.44
CA VAL A 213 -1.58 -5.00 24.59
C VAL A 213 -1.05 -4.06 23.51
N ARG A 214 -1.94 -3.65 22.61
CA ARG A 214 -1.66 -2.64 21.59
C ARG A 214 -2.35 -1.33 21.97
N ILE A 215 -1.62 -0.23 21.94
CA ILE A 215 -2.16 1.12 22.14
C ILE A 215 -2.08 1.85 20.81
N VAL A 216 -3.20 2.44 20.37
CA VAL A 216 -3.26 3.18 19.10
C VAL A 216 -3.90 4.54 19.29
N ASN A 217 -3.53 5.52 18.45
CA ASN A 217 -4.23 6.81 18.39
C ASN A 217 -5.51 6.71 17.55
N ALA A 218 -6.23 7.83 17.41
CA ALA A 218 -7.42 7.93 16.57
C ALA A 218 -7.19 7.59 15.08
N GLN A 219 -5.94 7.62 14.62
CA GLN A 219 -5.50 7.24 13.26
C GLN A 219 -5.07 5.77 13.17
N ASN A 220 -5.26 4.98 14.22
CA ASN A 220 -4.84 3.59 14.32
C ASN A 220 -3.31 3.37 14.23
N VAL A 221 -2.52 4.41 14.49
CA VAL A 221 -1.05 4.35 14.59
C VAL A 221 -0.67 3.91 16.00
N ARG A 222 0.24 2.93 16.12
CA ARG A 222 0.71 2.42 17.40
C ARG A 222 1.46 3.50 18.20
N ILE A 223 1.16 3.57 19.50
CA ILE A 223 1.81 4.49 20.44
C ILE A 223 2.59 3.68 21.47
N ALA A 224 3.82 4.08 21.73
CA ALA A 224 4.60 3.63 22.87
C ALA A 224 4.25 4.47 24.11
N THR A 225 3.62 3.84 25.10
CA THR A 225 3.23 4.46 26.37
C THR A 225 3.33 3.42 27.49
N PRO A 226 3.55 3.81 28.76
CA PRO A 226 3.40 2.92 29.89
C PRO A 226 2.01 2.29 29.93
N VAL A 227 1.97 1.01 30.24
CA VAL A 227 0.78 0.19 30.41
C VAL A 227 0.94 -0.60 31.69
N GLN A 228 -0.13 -0.70 32.48
CA GLN A 228 -0.18 -1.60 33.62
C GLN A 228 -1.21 -2.70 33.37
N CYS A 229 -0.76 -3.94 33.46
CA CYS A 229 -1.60 -5.13 33.41
C CYS A 229 -1.84 -5.60 34.85
N VAL A 230 -3.04 -5.30 35.37
CA VAL A 230 -3.43 -5.56 36.76
C VAL A 230 -4.25 -6.85 36.82
N THR A 231 -3.79 -7.80 37.63
CA THR A 231 -4.51 -9.03 37.97
C THR A 231 -4.86 -9.01 39.46
N ALA A 232 -5.62 -10.00 39.95
CA ALA A 232 -5.90 -10.11 41.38
C ALA A 232 -4.63 -10.38 42.23
N GLN A 233 -3.57 -10.92 41.61
CA GLN A 233 -2.35 -11.36 42.29
C GLN A 233 -1.17 -10.40 42.11
N ALA A 234 -1.09 -9.70 40.97
CA ALA A 234 0.06 -8.87 40.61
C ALA A 234 -0.30 -7.76 39.59
N THR A 235 0.51 -6.70 39.59
CA THR A 235 0.51 -5.67 38.54
C THR A 235 1.81 -5.75 37.76
N HIS A 236 1.72 -5.94 36.44
CA HIS A 236 2.87 -5.94 35.54
C HIS A 236 2.92 -4.62 34.78
N ALA A 237 4.01 -3.88 34.91
CA ALA A 237 4.25 -2.67 34.13
C ALA A 237 5.01 -3.02 32.85
N LEU A 238 4.54 -2.52 31.71
CA LEU A 238 5.19 -2.65 30.41
C LEU A 238 5.06 -1.35 29.62
N THR A 239 5.79 -1.23 28.52
CA THR A 239 5.64 -0.12 27.57
C THR A 239 5.10 -0.70 26.27
N SER A 240 3.99 -0.18 25.75
CA SER A 240 3.48 -0.57 24.44
C SER A 240 4.48 -0.24 23.33
N ARG A 241 4.33 -0.86 22.17
CA ARG A 241 5.20 -0.62 21.00
C ARG A 241 4.59 0.44 20.10
N ASP A 242 5.42 1.29 19.50
CA ASP A 242 5.04 2.21 18.41
C ASP A 242 5.43 1.63 17.04
N GLU A 243 5.31 2.43 15.97
CA GLU A 243 5.62 1.98 14.60
C GLU A 243 7.12 1.78 14.30
N SER A 244 8.01 2.10 15.23
CA SER A 244 9.44 1.80 15.09
C SER A 244 9.78 0.33 15.37
N PHE A 245 8.83 -0.45 15.88
CA PHE A 245 8.97 -1.88 16.14
C PHE A 245 8.29 -2.72 15.05
N ASP A 246 8.72 -3.97 14.88
CA ASP A 246 8.04 -4.92 14.00
C ASP A 246 6.54 -5.00 14.33
N THR A 247 5.69 -5.18 13.31
CA THR A 247 4.22 -5.21 13.50
C THR A 247 3.75 -6.37 14.39
N ASN A 248 4.57 -7.42 14.48
CA ASN A 248 4.34 -8.57 15.34
C ASN A 248 4.97 -8.44 16.73
N ASP A 249 5.86 -7.46 16.96
CA ASP A 249 6.30 -7.10 18.32
C ASP A 249 5.18 -6.30 18.99
N ILE A 250 4.45 -7.00 19.86
CA ILE A 250 3.39 -6.42 20.67
C ILE A 250 3.76 -6.70 22.12
N ALA A 251 3.77 -5.64 22.93
CA ALA A 251 4.10 -5.78 24.33
C ALA A 251 3.03 -6.63 25.04
N SER A 252 3.48 -7.63 25.80
CA SER A 252 2.60 -8.61 26.43
C SER A 252 2.91 -8.81 27.91
N CYS A 253 1.93 -9.34 28.65
CA CYS A 253 2.14 -9.84 30.00
C CYS A 253 1.73 -11.32 30.11
N ASP A 254 2.51 -12.10 30.85
CA ASP A 254 2.24 -13.51 31.13
C ASP A 254 1.34 -13.67 32.35
N VAL A 255 0.23 -14.38 32.20
CA VAL A 255 -0.75 -14.66 33.27
C VAL A 255 -1.19 -16.12 33.23
N LEU A 256 -1.87 -16.60 34.27
CA LEU A 256 -2.52 -17.91 34.21
C LEU A 256 -3.75 -17.86 33.29
N ARG A 257 -3.98 -18.91 32.51
CA ARG A 257 -5.16 -19.02 31.65
C ARG A 257 -6.44 -18.90 32.48
N GLY A 258 -7.41 -18.18 31.93
CA GLY A 258 -8.66 -17.84 32.61
C GLY A 258 -8.57 -16.62 33.54
N THR A 259 -7.39 -16.02 33.73
CA THR A 259 -7.23 -14.79 34.52
C THR A 259 -7.83 -13.60 33.77
N THR A 260 -8.63 -12.79 34.48
CA THR A 260 -9.04 -11.47 34.00
C THR A 260 -7.91 -10.47 34.27
N VAL A 261 -7.41 -9.85 33.21
CA VAL A 261 -6.38 -8.81 33.25
C VAL A 261 -7.04 -7.46 32.99
N ARG A 262 -6.89 -6.54 33.93
CA ARG A 262 -7.34 -5.16 33.82
C ARG A 262 -6.18 -4.28 33.35
N ILE A 263 -6.33 -3.69 32.17
CA ILE A 263 -5.35 -2.82 31.54
C ILE A 263 -5.63 -1.37 31.92
N THR A 264 -4.64 -0.70 32.50
CA THR A 264 -4.67 0.74 32.79
C THR A 264 -3.51 1.45 32.09
N LEU A 265 -3.73 2.72 31.74
CA LEU A 265 -2.77 3.55 31.02
C LEU A 265 -2.38 4.75 31.91
N PRO A 266 -1.23 4.72 32.60
CA PRO A 266 -0.81 5.79 33.49
C PRO A 266 -0.78 7.18 32.84
N ASP A 267 -0.40 7.26 31.57
CA ASP A 267 -0.33 8.53 30.81
C ASP A 267 -1.71 9.00 30.31
N PHE A 268 -2.73 8.16 30.39
CA PHE A 268 -4.10 8.46 29.93
C PHE A 268 -5.13 8.15 31.04
N PRO A 269 -5.11 8.89 32.16
CA PRO A 269 -5.94 8.60 33.33
C PRO A 269 -7.45 8.73 33.09
N ASP A 270 -7.84 9.49 32.06
CA ASP A 270 -9.25 9.69 31.67
C ASP A 270 -9.81 8.51 30.87
N ILE A 271 -8.96 7.58 30.42
CA ILE A 271 -9.40 6.38 29.70
C ILE A 271 -9.76 5.30 30.70
N GLU A 272 -11.02 4.87 30.65
CA GLU A 272 -11.49 3.77 31.49
C GLU A 272 -10.67 2.50 31.24
N ALA A 273 -10.30 1.85 32.34
CA ALA A 273 -9.59 0.59 32.31
C ALA A 273 -10.36 -0.45 31.49
N ARG A 274 -9.63 -1.23 30.68
CA ARG A 274 -10.22 -2.31 29.88
C ARG A 274 -9.89 -3.66 30.49
N GLU A 275 -10.83 -4.59 30.45
CA GLU A 275 -10.63 -5.94 30.96
C GLU A 275 -10.60 -6.94 29.81
N VAL A 276 -9.64 -7.87 29.87
CA VAL A 276 -9.50 -8.97 28.94
C VAL A 276 -9.31 -10.25 29.73
N ILE A 277 -10.02 -11.32 29.35
CA ILE A 277 -9.87 -12.62 29.98
C ILE A 277 -8.88 -13.40 29.12
N ALA A 278 -7.78 -13.86 29.71
CA ALA A 278 -6.74 -14.65 29.04
C ALA A 278 -7.22 -16.08 28.77
N LYS A 279 -8.17 -16.25 27.85
CA LYS A 279 -8.84 -17.54 27.58
C LYS A 279 -8.00 -18.48 26.73
N ASP A 280 -7.26 -17.91 25.78
CA ASP A 280 -6.41 -18.62 24.83
C ASP A 280 -4.93 -18.49 25.22
N VAL A 281 -4.05 -19.27 24.57
CA VAL A 281 -2.58 -19.17 24.77
C VAL A 281 -2.10 -17.74 24.52
N ASP A 282 -2.67 -17.07 23.52
CA ASP A 282 -2.45 -15.66 23.21
C ASP A 282 -3.81 -14.95 23.12
N SER A 283 -3.98 -13.88 23.89
CA SER A 283 -5.15 -13.00 23.87
C SER A 283 -4.72 -11.58 23.51
N PHE A 284 -5.46 -10.91 22.65
CA PHE A 284 -5.10 -9.57 22.15
C PHE A 284 -6.11 -8.53 22.61
N ILE A 285 -5.61 -7.37 23.04
CA ILE A 285 -6.42 -6.19 23.28
C ILE A 285 -5.79 -4.98 22.61
N THR A 286 -6.61 -4.24 21.86
CA THR A 286 -6.23 -2.94 21.30
C THR A 286 -7.02 -1.86 22.03
N ILE A 287 -6.33 -0.87 22.60
CA ILE A 287 -6.95 0.28 23.25
C ILE A 287 -6.66 1.51 22.40
N ALA A 288 -7.71 2.08 21.83
CA ALA A 288 -7.63 3.37 21.18
C ALA A 288 -7.62 4.46 22.27
N VAL A 289 -6.62 5.33 22.20
CA VAL A 289 -6.55 6.53 23.04
C VAL A 289 -6.95 7.72 22.18
N ASP A 290 -7.97 8.47 22.63
CA ASP A 290 -8.41 9.72 21.97
C ASP A 290 -7.46 10.89 22.24
N ALA A 291 -6.29 10.56 22.79
CA ALA A 291 -5.14 11.40 22.69
C ALA A 291 -4.70 11.39 21.22
N ALA A 292 -5.09 12.45 20.51
CA ALA A 292 -4.07 13.15 19.75
C ALA A 292 -2.85 13.19 20.67
N ALA A 293 -1.79 12.41 20.36
CA ALA A 293 -0.53 12.65 21.01
C ALA A 293 -0.28 14.15 20.81
N PRO A 294 -0.17 14.96 21.89
CA PRO A 294 0.25 16.32 21.72
C PRO A 294 1.70 16.19 21.26
N THR A 295 1.92 16.18 19.96
CA THR A 295 3.07 16.90 19.46
C THR A 295 2.89 18.28 20.04
N GLN A 296 3.76 18.70 20.97
CA GLN A 296 3.94 20.10 21.31
C GLN A 296 4.43 20.83 20.04
N ASP A 297 3.58 20.87 19.03
CA ASP A 297 3.82 21.50 17.74
C ASP A 297 2.66 22.46 17.53
N ALA A 298 2.87 23.65 18.09
CA ALA A 298 1.94 24.76 17.99
C ALA A 298 1.61 25.10 16.53
N GLU A 299 2.50 24.79 15.57
CA GLU A 299 2.28 25.05 14.15
C GLU A 299 1.27 24.04 13.56
N LEU A 300 1.37 22.74 13.90
CA LEU A 300 0.37 21.74 13.51
C LEU A 300 -0.99 21.95 14.20
N ASP A 301 -1.00 22.40 15.45
CA ASP A 301 -2.24 22.75 16.15
C ASP A 301 -2.89 24.00 15.57
N GLN A 302 -2.09 24.99 15.16
CA GLN A 302 -2.56 26.13 14.40
C GLN A 302 -3.15 25.69 13.06
N LEU A 303 -2.51 24.77 12.32
CA LEU A 303 -3.06 24.21 11.08
C LEU A 303 -4.42 23.56 11.31
N ARG A 304 -4.55 22.69 12.33
CA ARG A 304 -5.84 22.09 12.70
C ARG A 304 -6.90 23.15 13.02
N ALA A 305 -6.49 24.23 13.69
CA ALA A 305 -7.37 25.34 14.02
C ALA A 305 -7.85 26.12 12.79
N ASP A 306 -6.94 26.42 11.87
CA ASP A 306 -7.24 27.17 10.63
C ASP A 306 -8.11 26.36 9.66
N LEU A 307 -8.00 25.04 9.69
CA LEU A 307 -8.84 24.15 8.90
C LEU A 307 -10.26 24.00 9.45
N ARG A 308 -10.53 24.41 10.70
CA ARG A 308 -11.89 24.31 11.28
C ARG A 308 -12.86 25.18 10.48
N GLY A 309 -13.75 24.52 9.74
CA GLY A 309 -14.75 25.20 8.92
C GLY A 309 -14.22 25.74 7.59
N ALA A 310 -13.01 25.37 7.16
CA ALA A 310 -12.42 25.79 5.90
C ALA A 310 -13.40 25.62 4.72
N TRP A 311 -13.98 24.42 4.58
CA TRP A 311 -14.92 24.13 3.50
C TRP A 311 -16.37 24.53 3.78
N SER A 312 -16.70 24.94 5.01
CA SER A 312 -18.00 25.53 5.33
C SER A 312 -18.03 27.04 5.10
N ASN A 313 -16.87 27.65 4.82
CA ASN A 313 -16.75 29.07 4.53
C ASN A 313 -17.23 29.34 3.08
N PRO A 314 -18.21 30.23 2.85
CA PRO A 314 -18.71 30.54 1.50
C PRO A 314 -17.67 31.21 0.59
N LEU A 315 -16.54 31.68 1.13
CA LEU A 315 -15.42 32.18 0.34
C LEU A 315 -14.51 31.05 -0.18
N TRP A 316 -14.66 29.82 0.34
CA TRP A 316 -13.88 28.67 -0.11
C TRP A 316 -14.27 28.30 -1.55
N GLY A 317 -13.27 28.16 -2.44
CA GLY A 317 -13.48 27.96 -3.88
C GLY A 317 -13.64 29.25 -4.70
N THR A 318 -13.54 30.44 -4.08
CA THR A 318 -13.58 31.74 -4.79
C THR A 318 -12.21 32.31 -5.15
N GLY A 319 -11.13 31.55 -4.88
CA GLY A 319 -9.73 32.01 -4.99
C GLY A 319 -9.27 32.92 -3.84
N ILE A 320 -10.18 33.37 -2.97
CA ILE A 320 -9.87 34.14 -1.75
C ILE A 320 -9.70 33.14 -0.59
N ARG A 321 -8.43 32.84 -0.26
CA ARG A 321 -8.05 31.79 0.71
C ARG A 321 -7.87 32.39 2.12
N PRO A 322 -8.31 31.71 3.20
CA PRO A 322 -7.80 31.98 4.54
C PRO A 322 -6.28 31.84 4.50
N PRO A 323 -5.52 32.82 4.98
CA PRO A 323 -4.08 32.74 4.89
C PRO A 323 -3.58 31.81 6.02
N PHE A 324 -2.84 30.74 5.66
CA PHE A 324 -2.12 29.89 6.62
C PHE A 324 -0.86 30.61 7.13
N GLN A 325 -1.03 31.84 7.65
CA GLN A 325 0.06 32.75 7.94
C GLN A 325 1.01 32.17 8.99
N GLY A 326 2.30 32.19 8.65
CA GLY A 326 3.35 31.74 9.56
C GLY A 326 3.52 30.22 9.63
N ILE A 327 2.71 29.42 8.92
CA ILE A 327 2.81 27.96 8.92
C ILE A 327 2.91 27.34 7.51
N GLU A 328 2.90 28.13 6.44
CA GLU A 328 3.04 27.65 5.05
C GLU A 328 4.32 26.80 4.81
N HIS A 329 5.40 27.05 5.56
CA HIS A 329 6.63 26.26 5.45
C HIS A 329 6.43 24.78 5.78
N LEU A 330 5.39 24.43 6.54
CA LEU A 330 5.05 23.04 6.86
C LEU A 330 4.72 22.22 5.62
N ALA A 331 4.24 22.85 4.53
CA ALA A 331 4.04 22.17 3.24
C ALA A 331 5.35 21.60 2.67
N VAL A 332 6.51 22.09 3.12
CA VAL A 332 7.84 21.61 2.72
C VAL A 332 8.49 20.79 3.85
N THR A 333 8.42 21.25 5.09
CA THR A 333 9.15 20.64 6.20
C THR A 333 8.43 19.43 6.79
N ARG A 334 7.10 19.36 6.67
CA ARG A 334 6.24 18.30 7.23
C ARG A 334 5.07 17.92 6.29
N PRO A 335 5.31 17.64 4.99
CA PRO A 335 4.24 17.48 4.01
C PRO A 335 3.25 16.36 4.34
N GLU A 336 3.71 15.22 4.85
CA GLU A 336 2.85 14.09 5.21
C GLU A 336 1.92 14.40 6.40
N ASP A 337 2.42 15.13 7.40
CA ASP A 337 1.60 15.56 8.53
C ASP A 337 0.52 16.55 8.08
N VAL A 338 0.89 17.51 7.22
CA VAL A 338 -0.03 18.49 6.65
C VAL A 338 -1.12 17.78 5.85
N ARG A 339 -0.76 16.86 4.94
CA ARG A 339 -1.70 16.07 4.14
C ARG A 339 -2.66 15.28 5.01
N ARG A 340 -2.14 14.58 6.04
CA ARG A 340 -2.96 13.82 6.98
C ARG A 340 -3.95 14.72 7.73
N ILE A 341 -3.50 15.87 8.24
CA ILE A 341 -4.35 16.83 8.96
C ILE A 341 -5.42 17.42 8.03
N ILE A 342 -5.07 17.76 6.79
CA ILE A 342 -6.02 18.24 5.77
C ILE A 342 -7.09 17.18 5.48
N TRP A 343 -6.67 15.93 5.27
CA TRP A 343 -7.60 14.82 5.04
C TRP A 343 -8.54 14.59 6.21
N GLU A 344 -8.02 14.58 7.45
CA GLU A 344 -8.82 14.44 8.67
C GLU A 344 -9.83 15.58 8.81
N ALA A 345 -9.43 16.81 8.51
CA ALA A 345 -10.31 17.97 8.57
C ALA A 345 -11.39 17.92 7.46
N TYR A 346 -11.01 17.55 6.24
CA TYR A 346 -11.92 17.40 5.11
C TYR A 346 -12.97 16.32 5.41
N ARG A 347 -12.53 15.14 5.83
CA ARG A 347 -13.42 14.00 6.15
C ARG A 347 -14.47 14.34 7.20
N ASN A 348 -14.11 15.17 8.18
CA ASN A 348 -14.99 15.59 9.26
C ASN A 348 -15.77 16.89 8.96
N ALA A 349 -15.61 17.47 7.78
CA ALA A 349 -16.23 18.74 7.43
C ALA A 349 -17.76 18.60 7.32
N PRO A 350 -18.55 19.56 7.85
CA PRO A 350 -20.01 19.52 7.79
C PRO A 350 -20.61 19.52 6.37
N ILE A 351 -19.82 19.88 5.35
CA ILE A 351 -20.23 19.88 3.94
C ILE A 351 -20.73 18.51 3.46
N HIS A 352 -20.30 17.44 4.11
CA HIS A 352 -20.60 16.07 3.75
C HIS A 352 -21.92 15.56 4.33
N ALA A 353 -22.68 16.38 5.07
CA ALA A 353 -23.89 15.94 5.78
C ALA A 353 -24.96 15.35 4.85
N GLU A 354 -25.25 15.99 3.71
CA GLU A 354 -26.23 15.44 2.75
C GLU A 354 -25.67 14.22 2.02
N GLN A 355 -24.39 14.25 1.61
CA GLN A 355 -23.71 13.10 1.00
C GLN A 355 -23.72 11.86 1.91
N ARG A 356 -23.56 12.07 3.22
CA ARG A 356 -23.64 10.99 4.23
C ARG A 356 -25.04 10.37 4.27
N LYS A 357 -26.10 11.19 4.26
CA LYS A 357 -27.49 10.69 4.24
C LYS A 357 -27.77 9.86 3.00
N ASP A 358 -27.36 10.34 1.82
CA ASP A 358 -27.50 9.58 0.57
C ASP A 358 -26.73 8.25 0.64
N PHE A 359 -25.50 8.27 1.13
CA PHE A 359 -24.66 7.09 1.23
C PHE A 359 -25.21 6.05 2.22
N GLU A 360 -25.71 6.48 3.39
CA GLU A 360 -26.40 5.61 4.36
C GLU A 360 -27.70 5.03 3.77
N ALA A 361 -28.39 5.78 2.91
CA ALA A 361 -29.52 5.30 2.12
C ALA A 361 -29.12 4.43 0.91
N HIS A 362 -27.83 4.13 0.74
CA HIS A 362 -27.27 3.35 -0.35
C HIS A 362 -27.54 3.94 -1.74
N ILE A 363 -27.45 5.26 -1.84
CA ILE A 363 -27.60 6.03 -3.08
C ILE A 363 -26.34 6.89 -3.27
N VAL A 364 -25.84 6.96 -4.50
CA VAL A 364 -24.87 7.98 -4.92
C VAL A 364 -25.53 8.92 -5.92
N ARG A 365 -25.26 10.22 -5.80
CA ARG A 365 -25.84 11.28 -6.64
C ARG A 365 -24.76 12.10 -7.31
N ALA A 366 -24.98 12.46 -8.56
CA ALA A 366 -24.18 13.46 -9.26
C ALA A 366 -25.03 14.19 -10.30
N GLY A 367 -25.10 15.52 -10.20
CA GLY A 367 -25.99 16.33 -11.02
C GLY A 367 -27.45 15.90 -10.86
N ALA A 368 -28.11 15.59 -11.99
CA ALA A 368 -29.51 15.12 -12.01
C ALA A 368 -29.67 13.60 -11.85
N TYR A 369 -28.57 12.85 -11.72
CA TYR A 369 -28.59 11.40 -11.74
C TYR A 369 -28.39 10.82 -10.34
N GLU A 370 -29.06 9.70 -10.10
CA GLU A 370 -28.95 8.90 -8.88
C GLU A 370 -28.67 7.45 -9.25
N SER A 371 -27.88 6.78 -8.43
CA SER A 371 -27.50 5.39 -8.64
C SER A 371 -27.58 4.65 -7.31
N PRO A 372 -28.50 3.68 -7.18
CA PRO A 372 -28.52 2.78 -6.05
C PRO A 372 -27.26 1.90 -6.02
N PHE A 373 -26.80 1.54 -4.83
CA PHE A 373 -25.76 0.53 -4.67
C PHE A 373 -26.08 -0.40 -3.50
N THR A 374 -25.32 -1.48 -3.37
CA THR A 374 -25.28 -2.27 -2.14
C THR A 374 -23.84 -2.41 -1.73
N MET A 375 -23.57 -2.46 -0.42
CA MET A 375 -22.24 -2.65 0.11
C MET A 375 -22.22 -3.87 1.01
N LYS A 376 -21.33 -4.82 0.75
CA LYS A 376 -21.04 -5.92 1.67
C LYS A 376 -19.55 -5.92 2.05
N THR A 377 -19.26 -6.44 3.24
CA THR A 377 -17.89 -6.59 3.73
C THR A 377 -17.51 -8.07 3.65
N VAL A 378 -16.34 -8.36 3.06
CA VAL A 378 -15.78 -9.70 2.96
C VAL A 378 -14.46 -9.72 3.72
N GLY A 379 -14.17 -10.80 4.46
CA GLY A 379 -12.93 -10.96 5.21
C GLY A 379 -12.78 -9.99 6.39
N THR A 380 -11.55 -9.82 6.87
CA THR A 380 -11.19 -8.98 8.02
C THR A 380 -10.56 -7.67 7.57
N ARG A 381 -10.87 -6.57 8.28
CA ARG A 381 -10.36 -5.22 7.95
C ARG A 381 -8.83 -5.24 7.81
N PRO A 382 -8.28 -4.81 6.66
CA PRO A 382 -6.83 -4.66 6.50
C PRO A 382 -6.28 -3.50 7.34
N GLU A 383 -4.96 -3.48 7.52
CA GLU A 383 -4.26 -2.47 8.33
C GLU A 383 -4.52 -1.04 7.81
N HIS A 384 -4.40 -0.83 6.50
CA HIS A 384 -4.42 0.48 5.83
C HIS A 384 -5.80 0.90 5.28
N GLY A 385 -6.88 0.34 5.84
CA GLY A 385 -8.25 0.58 5.34
C GLY A 385 -8.72 -0.50 4.36
N TRP A 386 -9.95 -0.37 3.89
CA TRP A 386 -10.58 -1.39 3.05
C TRP A 386 -10.27 -1.17 1.55
N PRO A 387 -9.76 -2.17 0.83
CA PRO A 387 -9.93 -2.23 -0.62
C PRO A 387 -11.40 -2.16 -0.99
N LEU A 388 -11.73 -1.51 -2.10
CA LEU A 388 -13.08 -1.38 -2.62
C LEU A 388 -13.18 -2.03 -3.99
N VAL A 389 -14.13 -2.94 -4.16
CA VAL A 389 -14.50 -3.52 -5.47
C VAL A 389 -15.85 -2.94 -5.89
N ILE A 390 -15.86 -2.12 -6.94
CA ILE A 390 -17.07 -1.59 -7.58
C ILE A 390 -17.47 -2.53 -8.72
N ALA A 391 -18.55 -3.27 -8.53
CA ALA A 391 -19.06 -4.27 -9.46
C ALA A 391 -20.31 -3.77 -10.21
N MET A 392 -20.27 -3.80 -11.55
CA MET A 392 -21.32 -3.30 -12.44
C MET A 392 -22.03 -4.44 -13.19
N HIS A 393 -23.36 -4.44 -13.17
CA HIS A 393 -24.20 -5.51 -13.71
C HIS A 393 -24.42 -5.45 -15.23
N GLY A 394 -24.92 -6.55 -15.81
CA GLY A 394 -25.32 -6.63 -17.22
C GLY A 394 -26.73 -6.08 -17.50
N GLY A 395 -27.22 -6.19 -18.74
CA GLY A 395 -28.64 -5.90 -19.07
C GLY A 395 -28.98 -4.44 -19.42
N GLY A 396 -28.11 -3.75 -20.14
CA GLY A 396 -28.40 -2.41 -20.67
C GLY A 396 -29.56 -2.41 -21.67
N GLY A 397 -30.39 -1.37 -21.65
CA GLY A 397 -31.53 -1.23 -22.56
C GLY A 397 -32.68 -2.18 -22.26
N ALA A 398 -32.65 -2.84 -21.09
CA ALA A 398 -33.71 -3.73 -20.65
C ALA A 398 -34.77 -2.99 -19.83
N PRO A 399 -36.00 -3.51 -19.74
CA PRO A 399 -37.00 -3.05 -18.78
C PRO A 399 -36.45 -3.03 -17.35
N GLN A 400 -36.99 -2.13 -16.51
CA GLN A 400 -36.48 -1.89 -15.17
C GLN A 400 -36.42 -3.15 -14.29
N ASP A 401 -37.45 -4.00 -14.35
CA ASP A 401 -37.52 -5.25 -13.59
C ASP A 401 -36.40 -6.23 -13.94
N VAL A 402 -36.02 -6.30 -15.22
CA VAL A 402 -34.87 -7.09 -15.70
C VAL A 402 -33.57 -6.48 -15.22
N ASN A 403 -33.41 -5.16 -15.33
CA ASN A 403 -32.20 -4.46 -14.93
C ASN A 403 -31.95 -4.57 -13.42
N ASP A 404 -33.00 -4.41 -12.61
CA ASP A 404 -32.96 -4.58 -11.16
C ASP A 404 -32.72 -6.05 -10.77
N ALA A 405 -33.16 -7.02 -11.58
CA ALA A 405 -32.79 -8.42 -11.41
C ALA A 405 -31.30 -8.69 -11.68
N GLN A 406 -30.73 -8.07 -12.72
CA GLN A 406 -29.29 -8.16 -13.00
C GLN A 406 -28.46 -7.53 -11.89
N TRP A 407 -28.89 -6.38 -11.37
CA TRP A 407 -28.24 -5.75 -10.22
C TRP A 407 -28.27 -6.63 -8.97
N ARG A 408 -29.43 -7.22 -8.63
CA ARG A 408 -29.53 -8.21 -7.53
C ARG A 408 -28.60 -9.40 -7.74
N HIS A 409 -28.47 -9.90 -8.97
CA HIS A 409 -27.54 -10.98 -9.27
C HIS A 409 -26.08 -10.57 -9.09
N MET A 410 -25.72 -9.32 -9.45
CA MET A 410 -24.36 -8.80 -9.32
C MET A 410 -23.88 -8.74 -7.86
N GLN A 411 -24.77 -8.71 -6.87
CA GLN A 411 -24.39 -8.77 -5.44
C GLN A 411 -23.66 -10.07 -5.05
N VAL A 412 -23.86 -11.15 -5.84
CA VAL A 412 -23.32 -12.50 -5.59
C VAL A 412 -22.61 -13.11 -6.82
N TYR A 413 -22.48 -12.34 -7.90
CA TYR A 413 -21.95 -12.85 -9.17
C TYR A 413 -20.47 -13.22 -9.04
N TYR A 414 -19.63 -12.24 -8.71
CA TYR A 414 -18.22 -12.47 -8.39
C TYR A 414 -18.09 -13.19 -7.05
N ARG A 415 -17.20 -14.18 -7.01
CA ARG A 415 -17.01 -15.05 -5.85
C ARG A 415 -16.32 -14.26 -4.75
N ASP A 416 -16.82 -14.43 -3.53
CA ASP A 416 -16.15 -13.90 -2.35
C ASP A 416 -14.86 -14.68 -2.10
N VAL A 417 -13.76 -13.94 -1.90
CA VAL A 417 -12.41 -14.51 -1.71
C VAL A 417 -11.82 -14.00 -0.39
N PRO A 418 -12.38 -14.38 0.78
CA PRO A 418 -11.93 -13.87 2.08
C PRO A 418 -10.48 -14.26 2.42
N ASP A 419 -9.92 -15.26 1.74
CA ASP A 419 -8.56 -15.75 1.91
C ASP A 419 -7.49 -14.81 1.30
N VAL A 420 -7.85 -13.88 0.42
CA VAL A 420 -6.89 -12.89 -0.11
C VAL A 420 -6.75 -11.64 0.78
N GLY A 421 -7.58 -11.53 1.82
CA GLY A 421 -7.71 -10.34 2.67
C GLY A 421 -9.14 -9.79 2.68
N GLY A 422 -9.39 -8.81 3.54
CA GLY A 422 -10.71 -8.18 3.61
C GLY A 422 -10.90 -7.03 2.63
N TYR A 423 -12.12 -6.87 2.12
CA TYR A 423 -12.50 -5.80 1.19
C TYR A 423 -13.99 -5.45 1.29
N LYS A 424 -14.33 -4.26 0.78
CA LYS A 424 -15.70 -3.80 0.56
C LYS A 424 -16.12 -4.15 -0.87
N TYR A 425 -17.26 -4.81 -1.02
CA TYR A 425 -17.82 -5.13 -2.32
C TYR A 425 -19.08 -4.31 -2.55
N CYS A 426 -19.01 -3.41 -3.53
CA CYS A 426 -20.06 -2.50 -3.93
C CYS A 426 -20.70 -2.97 -5.23
N ALA A 427 -21.93 -3.48 -5.20
CA ALA A 427 -22.67 -3.72 -6.44
C ALA A 427 -23.45 -2.46 -6.82
N LEU A 428 -23.00 -1.79 -7.88
CA LEU A 428 -23.58 -0.54 -8.38
C LEU A 428 -24.69 -0.85 -9.40
N ARG A 429 -25.84 -0.19 -9.24
CA ARG A 429 -26.91 -0.18 -10.24
C ARG A 429 -26.65 0.93 -11.24
N ALA A 430 -26.75 0.65 -12.55
CA ALA A 430 -26.73 1.70 -13.57
C ALA A 430 -27.68 2.85 -13.18
N PRO A 431 -27.34 4.13 -13.38
CA PRO A 431 -28.26 5.23 -13.07
C PRO A 431 -29.57 5.19 -13.87
N THR A 432 -29.56 4.57 -15.04
CA THR A 432 -30.73 4.51 -15.93
C THR A 432 -30.96 3.13 -16.55
N ASN A 433 -32.07 2.97 -17.27
CA ASN A 433 -32.42 1.73 -17.97
C ASN A 433 -31.95 1.72 -19.43
N GLU A 434 -31.29 2.78 -19.89
CA GLU A 434 -30.86 2.88 -21.29
C GLU A 434 -29.72 1.90 -21.62
N TRP A 435 -29.55 1.63 -22.90
CA TRP A 435 -28.54 0.72 -23.45
C TRP A 435 -27.10 1.13 -23.10
N ASN A 436 -26.87 2.41 -22.81
CA ASN A 436 -25.59 3.01 -22.43
C ASN A 436 -25.52 3.46 -20.96
N GLY A 437 -26.35 2.89 -20.08
CA GLY A 437 -26.45 3.31 -18.67
C GLY A 437 -25.15 3.37 -17.86
N PHE A 438 -24.10 2.64 -18.26
CA PHE A 438 -22.77 2.68 -17.62
C PHE A 438 -21.67 3.36 -18.47
N TYR A 439 -21.97 3.93 -19.64
CA TYR A 439 -20.97 4.55 -20.51
C TYR A 439 -21.52 5.79 -21.23
N THR A 440 -21.80 6.82 -20.43
CA THR A 440 -22.29 8.14 -20.82
C THR A 440 -21.81 9.16 -19.80
N ASP A 441 -21.78 10.44 -20.16
CA ASP A 441 -21.12 11.52 -19.41
C ASP A 441 -21.47 11.59 -17.92
N TYR A 442 -22.68 11.24 -17.51
CA TYR A 442 -23.07 11.26 -16.09
C TYR A 442 -22.39 10.16 -15.26
N VAL A 443 -21.88 9.09 -15.87
CA VAL A 443 -21.36 7.94 -15.13
C VAL A 443 -20.05 8.29 -14.44
N TYR A 444 -19.22 9.16 -15.04
CA TYR A 444 -17.92 9.53 -14.49
C TYR A 444 -18.06 10.30 -13.17
N PRO A 445 -18.92 11.35 -13.07
CA PRO A 445 -19.21 12.00 -11.80
C PRO A 445 -19.88 11.09 -10.77
N ILE A 446 -20.74 10.15 -11.18
CA ILE A 446 -21.35 9.16 -10.28
C ILE A 446 -20.27 8.27 -9.64
N ILE A 447 -19.36 7.75 -10.46
CA ILE A 447 -18.27 6.89 -9.99
C ILE A 447 -17.29 7.67 -9.10
N GLU A 448 -16.94 8.89 -9.50
CA GLU A 448 -16.07 9.75 -8.71
C GLU A 448 -16.68 10.03 -7.33
N GLN A 449 -17.98 10.39 -7.28
CA GLN A 449 -18.68 10.64 -6.02
C GLN A 449 -18.84 9.37 -5.18
N LEU A 450 -19.04 8.19 -5.80
CA LEU A 450 -19.12 6.92 -5.09
C LEU A 450 -17.79 6.60 -4.40
N ILE A 451 -16.68 6.75 -5.12
CA ILE A 451 -15.32 6.57 -4.57
C ILE A 451 -15.12 7.56 -3.43
N ARG A 452 -15.40 8.85 -3.65
CA ARG A 452 -15.27 9.90 -2.63
C ARG A 452 -16.06 9.57 -1.37
N ASN A 453 -17.32 9.15 -1.50
CA ASN A 453 -18.15 8.76 -0.36
C ASN A 453 -17.57 7.55 0.38
N ALA A 454 -17.06 6.55 -0.33
CA ALA A 454 -16.47 5.37 0.28
C ALA A 454 -15.17 5.70 1.05
N LEU A 455 -14.34 6.62 0.53
CA LEU A 455 -13.16 7.14 1.25
C LEU A 455 -13.58 7.89 2.53
N LEU A 456 -14.66 8.67 2.47
CA LEU A 456 -15.14 9.48 3.59
C LEU A 456 -15.82 8.65 4.69
N PHE A 457 -16.59 7.62 4.32
CA PHE A 457 -17.56 6.99 5.23
C PHE A 457 -17.32 5.49 5.48
N GLU A 458 -16.53 4.81 4.65
CA GLU A 458 -16.26 3.37 4.76
C GLU A 458 -14.79 3.03 5.00
N ASP A 459 -13.95 4.05 5.26
CA ASP A 459 -12.53 3.86 5.57
C ASP A 459 -11.82 3.07 4.44
N VAL A 460 -12.15 3.42 3.19
CA VAL A 460 -11.58 2.79 2.00
C VAL A 460 -10.16 3.31 1.76
N ASP A 461 -9.27 2.40 1.39
CA ASP A 461 -7.92 2.71 0.92
C ASP A 461 -8.00 3.28 -0.52
N PRO A 462 -7.62 4.55 -0.74
CA PRO A 462 -7.69 5.19 -2.06
C PRO A 462 -6.79 4.52 -3.10
N ASP A 463 -5.73 3.82 -2.68
CA ASP A 463 -4.83 3.12 -3.60
C ASP A 463 -5.27 1.68 -3.89
N ARG A 464 -6.43 1.24 -3.36
CA ARG A 464 -7.01 -0.10 -3.58
C ARG A 464 -8.48 -0.07 -3.99
N VAL A 465 -8.80 0.83 -4.91
CA VAL A 465 -10.12 0.88 -5.57
C VAL A 465 -10.07 0.10 -6.89
N HIS A 466 -10.97 -0.86 -7.06
CA HIS A 466 -11.03 -1.76 -8.19
C HIS A 466 -12.39 -1.62 -8.90
N LEU A 467 -12.39 -1.58 -10.24
CA LEU A 467 -13.60 -1.52 -11.04
C LEU A 467 -13.77 -2.82 -11.83
N ILE A 468 -14.92 -3.49 -11.71
CA ILE A 468 -15.19 -4.74 -12.41
C ILE A 468 -16.60 -4.74 -12.99
N GLY A 469 -16.78 -5.30 -14.19
CA GLY A 469 -18.09 -5.34 -14.82
C GLY A 469 -18.29 -6.47 -15.81
N TYR A 470 -19.53 -6.94 -15.90
CA TYR A 470 -19.94 -8.01 -16.82
C TYR A 470 -20.93 -7.48 -17.86
N SER A 471 -20.73 -7.81 -19.14
CA SER A 471 -21.61 -7.43 -20.25
C SER A 471 -21.82 -5.91 -20.30
N HIS A 472 -23.02 -5.38 -20.03
CA HIS A 472 -23.26 -3.94 -19.94
C HIS A 472 -22.33 -3.22 -18.95
N GLY A 473 -22.09 -3.80 -17.77
CA GLY A 473 -21.09 -3.32 -16.83
C GLY A 473 -19.66 -3.47 -17.36
N GLY A 474 -19.39 -4.47 -18.20
CA GLY A 474 -18.10 -4.61 -18.89
C GLY A 474 -17.85 -3.47 -19.89
N TYR A 475 -18.88 -3.03 -20.62
CA TYR A 475 -18.81 -1.80 -21.43
C TYR A 475 -18.57 -0.57 -20.56
N GLY A 476 -19.19 -0.52 -19.38
CA GLY A 476 -18.88 0.49 -18.37
C GLY A 476 -17.42 0.50 -17.96
N ALA A 477 -16.82 -0.65 -17.68
CA ALA A 477 -15.41 -0.76 -17.33
C ALA A 477 -14.49 -0.28 -18.48
N PHE A 478 -14.86 -0.55 -19.74
CA PHE A 478 -14.17 -0.01 -20.93
C PHE A 478 -14.33 1.50 -21.11
N ALA A 479 -15.43 2.11 -20.66
CA ALA A 479 -15.63 3.56 -20.77
C ALA A 479 -15.00 4.33 -19.61
N ILE A 480 -15.27 3.90 -18.38
CA ILE A 480 -14.81 4.54 -17.14
C ILE A 480 -13.29 4.37 -16.99
N GLY A 481 -12.78 3.14 -17.20
CA GLY A 481 -11.40 2.79 -16.91
C GLY A 481 -10.36 3.68 -17.60
N PRO A 482 -10.40 3.82 -18.94
CA PRO A 482 -9.47 4.69 -19.68
C PRO A 482 -9.69 6.19 -19.43
N LYS A 483 -10.88 6.62 -19.00
CA LYS A 483 -11.18 8.05 -18.80
C LYS A 483 -10.69 8.59 -17.47
N MET A 484 -10.79 7.78 -16.41
CA MET A 484 -10.35 8.15 -15.06
C MET A 484 -9.46 7.05 -14.43
N PRO A 485 -8.39 6.60 -15.12
CA PRO A 485 -7.53 5.51 -14.64
C PRO A 485 -6.75 5.88 -13.38
N ASP A 486 -6.59 7.17 -13.10
CA ASP A 486 -5.99 7.71 -11.89
C ASP A 486 -6.83 7.45 -10.64
N ARG A 487 -8.05 6.92 -10.77
CA ARG A 487 -8.95 6.57 -9.65
C ARG A 487 -8.92 5.09 -9.27
N PHE A 488 -8.19 4.24 -9.99
CA PHE A 488 -8.25 2.79 -9.80
C PHE A 488 -6.88 2.15 -9.67
N ALA A 489 -6.80 1.13 -8.82
CA ALA A 489 -5.70 0.19 -8.79
C ALA A 489 -5.77 -0.78 -9.98
N SER A 490 -6.97 -1.29 -10.27
CA SER A 490 -7.19 -2.17 -11.41
C SER A 490 -8.62 -2.09 -11.96
N ILE A 491 -8.75 -2.33 -13.27
CA ILE A 491 -10.03 -2.40 -13.98
C ILE A 491 -10.16 -3.76 -14.69
N HIS A 492 -11.35 -4.35 -14.65
CA HIS A 492 -11.66 -5.58 -15.38
C HIS A 492 -13.01 -5.51 -16.12
N ALA A 493 -13.02 -5.96 -17.38
CA ALA A 493 -14.19 -6.03 -18.23
C ALA A 493 -14.43 -7.46 -18.77
N SER A 494 -15.57 -8.05 -18.43
CA SER A 494 -16.01 -9.35 -18.94
C SER A 494 -17.11 -9.22 -19.99
N ALA A 495 -17.08 -10.08 -21.02
CA ALA A 495 -18.15 -10.24 -22.01
C ALA A 495 -18.57 -8.91 -22.69
N ALA A 496 -17.61 -8.03 -22.92
CA ALA A 496 -17.80 -6.69 -23.47
C ALA A 496 -16.65 -6.32 -24.41
N ALA A 497 -16.74 -5.14 -25.01
CA ALA A 497 -15.70 -4.62 -25.90
C ALA A 497 -15.61 -3.10 -25.82
N PRO A 498 -14.53 -2.49 -26.32
CA PRO A 498 -14.46 -1.05 -26.54
C PRO A 498 -15.63 -0.52 -27.39
N THR A 499 -16.11 0.67 -27.03
CA THR A 499 -17.12 1.40 -27.81
C THR A 499 -16.43 2.43 -28.69
N ASP A 500 -16.70 2.39 -29.99
CA ASP A 500 -16.07 3.28 -30.97
C ASP A 500 -16.33 4.77 -30.63
N GLY A 501 -15.26 5.57 -30.65
CA GLY A 501 -15.33 7.00 -30.33
C GLY A 501 -15.51 7.33 -28.84
N GLU A 502 -15.64 6.31 -27.98
CA GLU A 502 -15.80 6.46 -26.52
C GLU A 502 -14.62 5.83 -25.76
N THR A 503 -14.17 4.66 -26.20
CA THR A 503 -13.10 3.88 -25.56
C THR A 503 -11.85 3.84 -26.43
N SER A 504 -10.70 4.09 -25.79
CA SER A 504 -9.37 3.97 -26.39
C SER A 504 -8.38 3.43 -25.37
N ALA A 505 -7.31 2.81 -25.84
CA ALA A 505 -6.29 2.24 -24.98
C ALA A 505 -5.23 3.29 -24.54
N LYS A 506 -5.18 4.45 -25.20
CA LYS A 506 -4.09 5.44 -25.05
C LYS A 506 -3.85 5.87 -23.61
N THR A 507 -4.91 6.11 -22.86
CA THR A 507 -4.84 6.59 -21.47
C THR A 507 -4.60 5.47 -20.44
N LEU A 508 -4.50 4.20 -20.85
CA LEU A 508 -4.22 3.05 -19.96
C LEU A 508 -2.72 2.82 -19.67
N ARG A 509 -1.86 3.82 -19.90
CA ARG A 509 -0.40 3.68 -19.80
C ARG A 509 0.08 3.13 -18.45
N THR A 510 -0.62 3.46 -17.37
CA THR A 510 -0.19 3.16 -15.99
C THR A 510 -1.09 2.17 -15.26
N VAL A 511 -2.41 2.21 -15.49
CA VAL A 511 -3.37 1.43 -14.69
C VAL A 511 -3.44 -0.02 -15.16
N ARG A 512 -3.58 -0.96 -14.22
CA ARG A 512 -3.78 -2.37 -14.57
C ARG A 512 -5.17 -2.56 -15.17
N PHE A 513 -5.23 -2.94 -16.44
CA PHE A 513 -6.48 -3.19 -17.14
C PHE A 513 -6.55 -4.65 -17.59
N SER A 514 -7.73 -5.26 -17.54
CA SER A 514 -7.90 -6.60 -18.11
C SER A 514 -9.27 -6.75 -18.75
N CYS A 515 -9.33 -7.50 -19.85
CA CYS A 515 -10.56 -7.88 -20.51
C CYS A 515 -10.60 -9.39 -20.71
N MET A 516 -11.77 -9.98 -20.51
CA MET A 516 -12.08 -11.37 -20.83
C MET A 516 -13.28 -11.44 -21.77
N ILE A 517 -13.12 -12.12 -22.91
CA ILE A 517 -14.16 -12.25 -23.93
C ILE A 517 -14.20 -13.68 -24.47
N GLY A 518 -15.39 -14.21 -24.74
CA GLY A 518 -15.55 -15.51 -25.39
C GLY A 518 -15.22 -15.42 -26.87
N GLU A 519 -14.52 -16.40 -27.42
CA GLU A 519 -14.18 -16.46 -28.84
C GLU A 519 -15.41 -16.38 -29.76
N LEU A 520 -16.55 -16.91 -29.31
CA LEU A 520 -17.82 -16.96 -30.03
C LEU A 520 -18.74 -15.77 -29.69
N ASP A 521 -18.33 -14.83 -28.82
CA ASP A 521 -19.10 -13.61 -28.52
C ASP A 521 -18.91 -12.56 -29.63
N ALA A 522 -19.55 -12.81 -30.77
CA ALA A 522 -19.49 -11.95 -31.95
C ALA A 522 -20.56 -10.84 -31.98
N ALA A 523 -21.48 -10.82 -31.01
CA ALA A 523 -22.54 -9.82 -30.96
C ALA A 523 -21.94 -8.40 -30.91
N TYR A 524 -22.47 -7.48 -31.72
CA TYR A 524 -21.97 -6.11 -31.86
C TYR A 524 -20.48 -6.03 -32.28
N GLY A 525 -19.91 -7.11 -32.84
CA GLY A 525 -18.50 -7.18 -33.22
C GLY A 525 -17.54 -7.23 -32.02
N ARG A 526 -18.00 -7.64 -30.83
CA ARG A 526 -17.20 -7.61 -29.59
C ARG A 526 -15.85 -8.28 -29.72
N ILE A 527 -15.80 -9.54 -30.16
CA ILE A 527 -14.53 -10.27 -30.29
C ILE A 527 -13.54 -9.56 -31.21
N ASP A 528 -14.00 -9.02 -32.35
CA ASP A 528 -13.15 -8.33 -33.31
C ASP A 528 -12.64 -6.99 -32.75
N ARG A 529 -13.49 -6.25 -32.03
CA ARG A 529 -13.09 -5.02 -31.34
C ARG A 529 -12.09 -5.30 -30.20
N CYS A 530 -12.26 -6.38 -29.45
CA CYS A 530 -11.30 -6.80 -28.44
C CYS A 530 -9.95 -7.21 -29.04
N ARG A 531 -9.94 -7.88 -30.20
CA ARG A 531 -8.71 -8.20 -30.95
C ARG A 531 -8.03 -6.94 -31.46
N ALA A 532 -8.77 -5.99 -32.03
CA ALA A 532 -8.24 -4.71 -32.46
C ALA A 532 -7.66 -3.90 -31.29
N PHE A 533 -8.33 -3.91 -30.14
CA PHE A 533 -7.83 -3.27 -28.92
C PHE A 533 -6.54 -3.93 -28.40
N ALA A 534 -6.44 -5.27 -28.47
CA ALA A 534 -5.24 -6.00 -28.11
C ALA A 534 -4.06 -5.68 -29.05
N GLU A 535 -4.32 -5.40 -30.34
CA GLU A 535 -3.30 -4.90 -31.28
C GLU A 535 -2.88 -3.47 -30.93
N ALA A 536 -3.84 -2.56 -30.74
CA ALA A 536 -3.56 -1.18 -30.35
C ALA A 536 -2.73 -1.09 -29.05
N LEU A 537 -3.03 -1.94 -28.06
CA LEU A 537 -2.22 -2.06 -26.84
C LEU A 537 -0.79 -2.52 -27.13
N ARG A 538 -0.60 -3.48 -28.03
CA ARG A 538 0.74 -3.95 -28.43
C ARG A 538 1.51 -2.85 -29.15
N GLU A 539 0.87 -2.09 -30.03
CA GLU A 539 1.48 -0.95 -30.74
C GLU A 539 1.89 0.17 -29.76
N LEU A 540 0.98 0.58 -28.88
CA LEU A 540 1.24 1.62 -27.88
C LEU A 540 2.34 1.23 -26.89
N ARG A 541 2.39 -0.05 -26.52
CA ARG A 541 3.40 -0.59 -25.62
C ARG A 541 4.77 -0.76 -26.28
N GLY A 542 4.79 -1.13 -27.57
CA GLY A 542 6.01 -1.53 -28.27
C GLY A 542 6.73 -2.64 -27.51
N GLU A 543 8.05 -2.50 -27.35
CA GLU A 543 8.92 -3.46 -26.65
C GLU A 543 8.96 -3.27 -25.12
N ARG A 544 8.30 -2.23 -24.58
CA ARG A 544 8.35 -1.95 -23.13
C ARG A 544 7.44 -2.90 -22.35
N THR A 545 7.88 -3.36 -21.19
CA THR A 545 7.09 -4.23 -20.31
C THR A 545 6.53 -3.49 -19.08
N ASP A 546 6.94 -2.24 -18.87
CA ASP A 546 6.64 -1.44 -17.69
C ASP A 546 5.47 -0.45 -17.89
N ILE A 547 5.00 -0.30 -19.13
CA ILE A 547 3.84 0.54 -19.52
C ILE A 547 2.74 -0.32 -20.14
N TYR A 548 1.51 0.20 -20.08
CA TYR A 548 0.29 -0.50 -20.49
C TYR A 548 0.19 -1.90 -19.87
N PRO A 549 0.03 -2.00 -18.54
CA PRO A 549 -0.23 -3.27 -17.85
C PRO A 549 -1.67 -3.74 -18.13
N ALA A 550 -1.97 -3.94 -19.41
CA ALA A 550 -3.29 -4.20 -19.96
C ALA A 550 -3.29 -5.53 -20.73
N THR A 551 -4.29 -6.38 -20.49
CA THR A 551 -4.39 -7.70 -21.13
C THR A 551 -5.79 -7.95 -21.69
N VAL A 552 -5.86 -8.53 -22.89
CA VAL A 552 -7.11 -9.04 -23.47
C VAL A 552 -7.00 -10.57 -23.55
N THR A 553 -7.91 -11.26 -22.88
CA THR A 553 -7.97 -12.73 -22.84
C THR A 553 -9.16 -13.20 -23.65
N VAL A 554 -8.90 -13.95 -24.72
CA VAL A 554 -9.94 -14.64 -25.50
C VAL A 554 -10.09 -16.05 -24.95
N ILE A 555 -11.29 -16.41 -24.54
CA ILE A 555 -11.60 -17.74 -24.00
C ILE A 555 -12.12 -18.62 -25.15
N PRO A 556 -11.38 -19.69 -25.53
CA PRO A 556 -11.76 -20.56 -26.64
C PRO A 556 -13.12 -21.22 -26.42
N ASP A 557 -13.86 -21.43 -27.50
CA ASP A 557 -15.15 -22.14 -27.53
C ASP A 557 -16.28 -21.56 -26.63
N GLN A 558 -16.08 -20.39 -26.01
CA GLN A 558 -17.08 -19.73 -25.17
C GLN A 558 -17.77 -18.59 -25.92
N GLY A 559 -19.07 -18.41 -25.66
CA GLY A 559 -19.86 -17.29 -26.17
C GLY A 559 -19.92 -16.13 -25.18
N HIS A 560 -21.08 -15.47 -25.08
CA HIS A 560 -21.27 -14.36 -24.14
C HIS A 560 -21.15 -14.78 -22.66
N GLY A 561 -21.44 -16.04 -22.34
CA GLY A 561 -21.31 -16.62 -21.01
C GLY A 561 -20.34 -17.80 -20.99
N GLY A 562 -20.11 -18.37 -19.80
CA GLY A 562 -19.13 -19.45 -19.60
C GLY A 562 -17.69 -18.97 -19.39
N LEU A 563 -17.50 -17.67 -19.17
CA LEU A 563 -16.21 -17.10 -18.84
C LEU A 563 -15.79 -17.47 -17.40
N PRO A 564 -14.51 -17.78 -17.14
CA PRO A 564 -13.99 -18.04 -15.79
C PRO A 564 -13.71 -16.73 -15.02
N ASP A 565 -14.57 -15.73 -15.14
CA ASP A 565 -14.35 -14.39 -14.61
C ASP A 565 -14.85 -14.19 -13.17
N ARG A 566 -15.65 -15.13 -12.65
CA ARG A 566 -16.17 -15.08 -11.28
C ARG A 566 -15.07 -14.99 -10.21
N ASP A 567 -13.86 -15.44 -10.51
CA ASP A 567 -12.70 -15.43 -9.60
C ASP A 567 -11.79 -14.20 -9.77
N MET A 568 -12.14 -13.24 -10.62
CA MET A 568 -11.27 -12.11 -10.97
C MET A 568 -10.86 -11.24 -9.78
N ILE A 569 -11.69 -11.14 -8.74
CA ILE A 569 -11.35 -10.39 -7.51
C ILE A 569 -10.02 -10.88 -6.92
N ARG A 570 -9.73 -12.19 -6.93
CA ARG A 570 -8.46 -12.74 -6.42
C ARG A 570 -7.25 -12.12 -7.09
N THR A 571 -7.32 -11.88 -8.39
CA THR A 571 -6.21 -11.32 -9.19
C THR A 571 -6.13 -9.80 -9.11
N MET A 572 -7.26 -9.14 -8.85
CA MET A 572 -7.36 -7.69 -8.76
C MET A 572 -6.99 -7.18 -7.36
N HIS A 573 -7.42 -7.86 -6.30
CA HIS A 573 -7.23 -7.49 -4.90
C HIS A 573 -5.79 -7.10 -4.51
N PRO A 574 -4.71 -7.82 -4.93
CA PRO A 574 -3.35 -7.46 -4.53
C PRO A 574 -2.80 -6.22 -5.27
N VAL A 575 -3.50 -5.69 -6.26
CA VAL A 575 -3.00 -4.59 -7.11
C VAL A 575 -3.13 -3.27 -6.35
N ILE A 576 -2.05 -2.48 -6.37
CA ILE A 576 -1.99 -1.16 -5.74
C ILE A 576 -1.89 -0.09 -6.83
N ARG A 577 -2.67 0.98 -6.69
CA ARG A 577 -2.70 2.13 -7.60
C ARG A 577 -1.35 2.86 -7.60
N ARG A 578 -1.01 3.44 -8.74
CA ARG A 578 0.12 4.35 -8.89
C ARG A 578 -0.41 5.78 -9.13
N PRO A 579 -0.65 6.59 -8.08
CA PRO A 579 -1.26 7.91 -8.21
C PRO A 579 -0.34 8.96 -8.87
N HIS A 580 0.99 8.73 -8.87
CA HIS A 580 1.99 9.67 -9.38
C HIS A 580 2.86 9.04 -10.48
N PRO A 581 2.31 8.69 -11.66
CA PRO A 581 3.09 8.12 -12.75
C PRO A 581 4.09 9.12 -13.32
N ARG A 582 5.24 8.62 -13.76
CA ARG A 582 6.28 9.41 -14.44
C ARG A 582 5.93 9.75 -15.89
N GLU A 583 5.03 8.99 -16.50
CA GLU A 583 4.61 9.17 -17.87
C GLU A 583 3.08 9.11 -17.96
N VAL A 584 2.48 10.10 -18.62
CA VAL A 584 1.03 10.22 -18.80
C VAL A 584 0.74 10.48 -20.27
N LEU A 585 -0.08 9.64 -20.88
CA LEU A 585 -0.71 9.94 -22.17
C LEU A 585 -2.19 10.20 -21.88
N TRP A 586 -2.66 11.42 -22.12
CA TRP A 586 -4.05 11.79 -21.91
C TRP A 586 -4.73 12.06 -23.24
N GLU A 587 -5.60 11.16 -23.67
CA GLU A 587 -6.59 11.43 -24.72
C GLU A 587 -7.87 11.98 -24.09
N GLN A 588 -8.22 13.22 -24.45
CA GLN A 588 -9.45 13.86 -24.00
C GLN A 588 -10.59 13.48 -24.95
N THR A 589 -11.66 12.95 -24.38
CA THR A 589 -12.77 12.36 -25.14
C THR A 589 -14.11 13.04 -24.88
N ASP A 590 -14.19 13.91 -23.87
CA ASP A 590 -15.40 14.63 -23.46
C ASP A 590 -15.03 15.92 -22.73
N SER A 591 -16.04 16.65 -22.25
CA SER A 591 -15.89 17.87 -21.44
C SER A 591 -16.05 17.64 -19.93
N VAL A 592 -16.13 16.38 -19.49
CA VAL A 592 -16.47 15.97 -18.12
C VAL A 592 -15.20 15.75 -17.32
N ILE A 593 -14.24 14.98 -17.85
CA ILE A 593 -12.99 14.67 -17.16
C ILE A 593 -12.02 15.83 -17.33
N THR A 594 -11.86 16.64 -16.28
CA THR A 594 -10.98 17.81 -16.26
C THR A 594 -9.61 17.54 -15.66
N HIS A 595 -9.42 16.39 -15.02
CA HIS A 595 -8.19 16.02 -14.33
C HIS A 595 -7.75 14.62 -14.75
N LEU A 596 -6.45 14.42 -14.88
CA LEU A 596 -5.83 13.11 -15.02
C LEU A 596 -4.46 13.09 -14.35
N TYR A 597 -4.32 12.29 -13.28
CA TYR A 597 -3.10 12.25 -12.46
C TYR A 597 -2.67 13.65 -11.99
N TRP A 598 -1.55 14.16 -12.50
CA TRP A 598 -0.96 15.46 -12.19
C TRP A 598 -1.18 16.52 -13.29
N LEU A 599 -2.12 16.27 -14.21
CA LEU A 599 -2.54 17.19 -15.25
C LEU A 599 -3.99 17.63 -15.01
N SER A 600 -4.31 18.89 -15.32
CA SER A 600 -5.69 19.30 -15.53
C SER A 600 -5.84 20.22 -16.74
N ASP A 601 -7.01 20.12 -17.37
CA ASP A 601 -7.46 20.96 -18.46
C ASP A 601 -8.85 21.49 -18.10
N PRO A 602 -9.06 22.81 -17.98
CA PRO A 602 -10.35 23.36 -17.62
C PRO A 602 -11.39 23.24 -18.75
N ALA A 603 -10.96 22.96 -19.98
CA ALA A 603 -11.83 22.84 -21.14
C ALA A 603 -11.45 21.63 -22.01
N PRO A 604 -11.50 20.40 -21.46
CA PRO A 604 -11.16 19.20 -22.21
C PRO A 604 -12.19 19.00 -23.34
N ALA A 605 -11.74 18.46 -24.47
CA ALA A 605 -12.60 18.21 -25.61
C ALA A 605 -12.09 17.06 -26.47
N LYS A 606 -12.96 16.51 -27.31
CA LYS A 606 -12.61 15.47 -28.30
C LYS A 606 -11.45 15.91 -29.20
N SER A 607 -10.68 14.92 -29.64
CA SER A 607 -9.54 15.10 -30.56
C SER A 607 -8.40 15.94 -29.97
N ARG A 608 -8.29 16.00 -28.64
CA ARG A 608 -7.16 16.60 -27.93
C ARG A 608 -6.37 15.52 -27.22
N GLU A 609 -5.06 15.64 -27.30
CA GLU A 609 -4.12 14.68 -26.71
C GLU A 609 -2.88 15.39 -26.17
N ILE A 610 -2.37 14.94 -25.03
CA ILE A 610 -1.08 15.36 -24.49
C ILE A 610 -0.30 14.16 -23.97
N PHE A 611 0.98 14.09 -24.33
CA PHE A 611 1.95 13.20 -23.70
C PHE A 611 2.83 14.02 -22.76
N ALA A 612 2.96 13.57 -21.52
CA ALA A 612 3.68 14.26 -20.47
C ALA A 612 4.61 13.29 -19.73
N THR A 613 5.86 13.70 -19.53
CA THR A 613 6.86 12.91 -18.77
C THR A 613 7.48 13.75 -17.66
N CYS A 614 7.83 13.15 -16.52
CA CYS A 614 8.49 13.81 -15.41
C CYS A 614 9.65 12.95 -14.88
N HIS A 615 10.88 13.35 -15.18
CA HIS A 615 12.12 12.67 -14.76
C HIS A 615 13.17 13.70 -14.35
N ASP A 616 13.87 13.46 -13.23
CA ASP A 616 15.00 14.28 -12.78
C ASP A 616 14.69 15.80 -12.72
N ASN A 617 13.53 16.16 -12.15
CA ASN A 617 13.01 17.55 -12.12
C ASN A 617 12.81 18.19 -13.50
N VAL A 618 12.73 17.39 -14.56
CA VAL A 618 12.41 17.82 -15.91
C VAL A 618 11.04 17.27 -16.31
N ILE A 619 10.12 18.18 -16.59
CA ILE A 619 8.80 17.89 -17.14
C ILE A 619 8.83 18.20 -18.63
N THR A 620 8.49 17.23 -19.47
CA THR A 620 8.33 17.42 -20.92
C THR A 620 6.88 17.25 -21.28
N LEU A 621 6.33 18.21 -22.01
CA LEU A 621 4.93 18.26 -22.45
C LEU A 621 4.88 18.32 -23.98
N GLU A 622 4.24 17.32 -24.58
CA GLU A 622 4.13 17.16 -26.02
C GLU A 622 2.65 17.14 -26.40
N SER A 623 2.19 18.17 -27.11
CA SER A 623 0.86 18.23 -27.71
C SER A 623 0.89 19.15 -28.93
N THR A 624 0.11 18.80 -29.94
CA THR A 624 -0.18 19.68 -31.09
C THR A 624 -1.62 20.20 -31.08
N THR A 625 -2.43 19.78 -30.11
CA THR A 625 -3.89 20.00 -30.07
C THR A 625 -4.35 20.78 -28.83
N ILE A 626 -3.47 20.94 -27.84
CA ILE A 626 -3.74 21.64 -26.58
C ILE A 626 -2.88 22.90 -26.55
N ASP A 627 -3.49 24.02 -26.18
CA ASP A 627 -2.82 25.33 -26.13
C ASP A 627 -2.18 25.59 -24.78
N ALA A 628 -2.84 25.16 -23.70
CA ALA A 628 -2.36 25.28 -22.34
C ALA A 628 -2.83 24.11 -21.48
N ILE A 629 -2.04 23.77 -20.47
CA ILE A 629 -2.35 22.72 -19.49
C ILE A 629 -1.92 23.18 -18.10
N THR A 630 -2.61 22.71 -17.07
CA THR A 630 -2.20 22.95 -15.67
C THR A 630 -1.49 21.72 -15.13
N LEU A 631 -0.31 21.94 -14.53
CA LEU A 631 0.45 20.94 -13.80
C LEU A 631 0.14 21.04 -12.30
N HIS A 632 -0.11 19.89 -11.68
CA HIS A 632 -0.32 19.71 -10.25
C HIS A 632 0.86 18.92 -9.69
N LEU A 633 1.79 19.61 -9.04
CA LEU A 633 3.09 19.08 -8.67
C LEU A 633 3.29 19.06 -7.16
N ASP A 634 4.07 18.09 -6.72
CA ASP A 634 4.44 17.90 -5.32
C ASP A 634 5.75 17.10 -5.18
N GLU A 635 6.12 16.80 -3.93
CA GLU A 635 7.32 16.06 -3.55
C GLU A 635 7.36 14.61 -4.08
N HIS A 636 6.22 14.02 -4.43
CA HIS A 636 6.16 12.68 -5.02
C HIS A 636 6.63 12.69 -6.47
N LEU A 637 6.44 13.80 -7.19
CA LEU A 637 6.83 13.95 -8.60
C LEU A 637 8.16 14.67 -8.79
N VAL A 638 8.46 15.71 -8.03
CA VAL A 638 9.65 16.54 -8.22
C VAL A 638 10.34 16.88 -6.90
N ASP A 639 11.66 17.05 -6.93
CA ASP A 639 12.39 17.60 -5.80
C ASP A 639 12.12 19.11 -5.70
N LEU A 640 11.18 19.50 -4.85
CA LEU A 640 10.73 20.89 -4.69
C LEU A 640 11.83 21.82 -4.13
N THR A 641 12.96 21.28 -3.67
CA THR A 641 14.12 22.10 -3.23
C THR A 641 14.98 22.59 -4.40
N LYS A 642 14.74 22.04 -5.60
CA LYS A 642 15.48 22.38 -6.83
C LYS A 642 14.56 23.02 -7.87
N PRO A 643 15.10 23.82 -8.79
CA PRO A 643 14.34 24.30 -9.94
C PRO A 643 13.75 23.14 -10.75
N VAL A 644 12.48 23.26 -11.14
CA VAL A 644 11.80 22.35 -12.07
C VAL A 644 11.92 22.94 -13.46
N THR A 645 12.38 22.14 -14.41
CA THR A 645 12.51 22.52 -15.82
C THR A 645 11.33 21.99 -16.61
N ILE A 646 10.60 22.87 -17.28
CA ILE A 646 9.44 22.54 -18.10
C ILE A 646 9.83 22.73 -19.57
N ARG A 647 9.66 21.68 -20.37
CA ARG A 647 9.95 21.66 -21.81
C ARG A 647 8.66 21.50 -22.60
N THR A 648 8.44 22.41 -23.54
CA THR A 648 7.33 22.38 -24.49
C THR A 648 7.86 22.62 -25.90
N ALA A 649 6.98 22.59 -26.91
CA ALA A 649 7.36 22.96 -28.27
C ALA A 649 7.84 24.42 -28.39
N ALA A 650 7.39 25.30 -27.48
CA ALA A 650 7.77 26.71 -27.43
C ALA A 650 9.18 26.95 -26.86
N GLY A 651 9.74 25.98 -26.13
CA GLY A 651 11.06 26.06 -25.51
C GLY A 651 11.13 25.42 -24.13
N ALA A 652 12.20 25.71 -23.41
CA ALA A 652 12.42 25.24 -22.04
C ALA A 652 12.54 26.41 -21.07
N HIS A 653 11.91 26.29 -19.91
CA HIS A 653 11.99 27.25 -18.82
C HIS A 653 12.17 26.52 -17.49
N SER A 654 12.99 27.08 -16.59
CA SER A 654 13.20 26.54 -15.25
C SER A 654 12.76 27.54 -14.19
N GLN A 655 12.05 27.06 -13.18
CA GLN A 655 11.61 27.87 -12.04
C GLN A 655 11.64 27.05 -10.75
N THR A 656 11.88 27.73 -9.63
CA THR A 656 11.70 27.14 -8.30
C THR A 656 10.22 27.21 -7.95
N LEU A 657 9.68 26.11 -7.42
CA LEU A 657 8.30 26.04 -7.00
C LEU A 657 8.19 26.35 -5.50
N THR A 658 7.09 26.99 -5.10
CA THR A 658 6.79 27.26 -3.69
C THR A 658 5.59 26.42 -3.30
N PRO A 659 5.80 25.31 -2.57
CA PRO A 659 4.72 24.49 -2.01
C PRO A 659 3.87 25.31 -1.04
N THR A 660 2.56 25.13 -1.08
CA THR A 660 1.64 25.78 -0.14
C THR A 660 0.62 24.81 0.42
N ILE A 661 0.26 25.02 1.69
CA ILE A 661 -0.87 24.39 2.37
C ILE A 661 -2.15 24.74 1.62
N GLY A 662 -2.31 26.00 1.21
CA GLY A 662 -3.50 26.45 0.46
C GLY A 662 -3.79 25.59 -0.78
N GLU A 663 -2.76 25.22 -1.54
CA GLU A 663 -2.92 24.37 -2.72
C GLU A 663 -3.27 22.91 -2.36
N LEU A 664 -2.69 22.36 -1.28
CA LEU A 664 -3.06 21.03 -0.78
C LEU A 664 -4.54 20.97 -0.37
N VAL A 665 -5.06 22.01 0.30
CA VAL A 665 -6.46 22.06 0.72
C VAL A 665 -7.42 22.21 -0.48
N GLU A 666 -7.03 22.99 -1.49
CA GLU A 666 -7.83 23.17 -2.71
C GLU A 666 -7.88 21.88 -3.53
N THR A 667 -6.73 21.27 -3.79
CA THR A 667 -6.64 20.01 -4.55
C THR A 667 -7.29 18.84 -3.80
N MET A 668 -7.28 18.83 -2.46
CA MET A 668 -8.08 17.89 -1.67
C MET A 668 -9.58 18.03 -1.96
N ALA A 669 -10.10 19.25 -2.02
CA ALA A 669 -11.52 19.50 -2.29
C ALA A 669 -11.93 19.13 -3.71
N GLU A 670 -11.07 19.47 -4.68
CA GLU A 670 -11.25 19.18 -6.11
C GLU A 670 -11.26 17.67 -6.35
N ARG A 671 -10.22 16.96 -5.87
CA ARG A 671 -9.99 15.55 -6.19
C ARG A 671 -10.72 14.59 -5.24
N GLY A 672 -11.05 15.02 -4.03
CA GLY A 672 -11.68 14.17 -3.02
C GLY A 672 -10.89 12.89 -2.71
N ASP A 673 -9.57 12.92 -2.89
CA ASP A 673 -8.65 11.81 -2.70
C ASP A 673 -7.32 12.32 -2.11
N PRO A 674 -6.93 11.86 -0.91
CA PRO A 674 -5.74 12.39 -0.24
C PRO A 674 -4.43 12.05 -0.96
N ARG A 675 -4.40 11.03 -1.82
CA ARG A 675 -3.22 10.64 -2.59
C ARG A 675 -3.03 11.49 -3.86
N LEU A 676 -3.99 12.37 -4.19
CA LEU A 676 -3.97 13.23 -5.36
C LEU A 676 -3.93 14.73 -5.00
N MET A 677 -3.68 15.05 -3.73
CA MET A 677 -3.36 16.42 -3.30
C MET A 677 -2.04 16.87 -3.91
N SER A 678 -1.96 18.13 -4.33
CA SER A 678 -0.71 18.74 -4.82
C SER A 678 -0.43 20.05 -4.11
N SER A 679 0.85 20.34 -3.86
CA SER A 679 1.26 21.54 -3.15
C SER A 679 1.60 22.71 -4.08
N CYS A 680 1.69 22.45 -5.38
CA CYS A 680 2.03 23.43 -6.41
C CYS A 680 1.12 23.28 -7.63
N ARG A 681 0.66 24.41 -8.17
CA ARG A 681 -0.12 24.50 -9.41
C ARG A 681 0.56 25.44 -10.39
N LEU A 682 0.70 25.01 -11.64
CA LEU A 682 1.37 25.78 -12.71
C LEU A 682 0.58 25.70 -14.01
N GLU A 683 0.13 26.84 -14.52
CA GLU A 683 -0.44 26.93 -15.86
C GLU A 683 0.68 27.09 -16.89
N ILE A 684 0.71 26.22 -17.90
CA ILE A 684 1.76 26.15 -18.91
C ILE A 684 1.18 26.31 -20.30
N SER A 685 1.67 27.31 -21.05
CA SER A 685 1.45 27.41 -22.50
C SER A 685 2.29 26.36 -23.23
N LEU A 686 1.66 25.60 -24.12
CA LEU A 686 2.32 24.61 -24.97
C LEU A 686 2.77 25.20 -26.32
N LYS A 687 2.31 26.40 -26.65
CA LYS A 687 2.62 27.16 -27.86
C LYS A 687 3.53 28.35 -27.61
#